data_AF-A0A2H4SUE6-F1
#
_entry.id   AF-A0A2H4SUE6-F1
#
_cell.length_a   1.000
_cell.length_b   1.000
_cell.length_c   1.000
_cell.angle_alpha   90.00
_cell.angle_beta   90.00
_cell.angle_gamma   90.00
#
_symmetry.space_group_name_H-M   'P 1'
#
loop_
_entity.id
_entity.type
_entity.pdbx_description
1 polymer ?
#
loop_
_entity_poly.entity_id
_entity_poly.type
_entity_poly.pdbx_seq_one_letter_code
_entity_poly.pdbx_strand_id
1 'polypeptide(L)'
;MALSDEQIKIIMDHPLNDLPAKLRNLDDSNQTWRDGIAILLQTIIDSSAACNLPSFALRLFTIRQNVRGGLLKFDQFRPLVNALGTNSDTDIWTAVINLVAAVAAVDPSTPPRSSIASTFNATPIRSSSSRLADTENREIVQLFEEIRKCTFRGVGGFWDKFFDSERWHKENKTMLQGMMTAHNGEQWVNFPSIPEQDSVWEWLRGLEDDFFPNAQYKLHNTTHAYQLQERNGQLDIFFQMPAAEGNNTIYYKNVLVVGELKMSLDSRRFEADFLQLARYVRGVFADQPTRRFVHAFTLCADEMELWVFDRSGPYSSGRFNIHKKPDYFARAIIGYATMDNDAMGLDIFTEREGVHRYTTVDDVSGNEKRLRLDKAMVRQRAIVCRGTTCYRTEDGNVAKFSWASDKRKLEVEQLKLAELRGVKGVAKVVAHRQITTIAQMRKGLDFKGHRHRFRNEDAPLAPKWSDHTINASGKSFLPTKINDQLSTGKTKPSLYAPSEDLWENRIYSCLVVSPAGRVISAFESVRELLESLRDAIKAHRSLYVTGNILHRDISPNNIIITQPKTAGDFKGMLIDLDLAKVRDSVASGAQHQTGTMQFMAVEVLCAVDHTYRHDLESFFYVLIWMCAREVWTKWKFRCGETPPKESRLRGWEIGSFKYIADCKAGHMSTVNGLKGIMCEFPQSLAVAKPLCLRIRKILFPHDEEGDVSFGTPTGDPDQLYMPFIDAINKTISKSLPSGSCVTFGSSSFFLRNGQNAAFPTFSEIFARSATQAPSFRRCKHRPPVRFEELGLLVKFGSEPVVSVAEGQCLWALQHALPSVPVPEIYGWARDGDLTCLFMELVPGITLENIWSALSRPERTQICTELRYMLTELRSLRQEPGHQFVVFTNGVLPRGGPFTDVKEFHDWLSSMVKWGKEAYWPGIDPADIPDPYRQGLPDDAEIVFTHADLHPSNILISQEKPHRVISVIDWQQSGWYPDYWEFCKAEYTAEYGAEWQKDYIPQFLDEPRCVETFELYAKCYGY
;
A
#
# COMPACT_ATOMS: atom_id res chain seq x y z
N MET A 1 -16.75 -11.69 32.75
CA MET A 1 -17.71 -12.60 32.08
C MET A 1 -17.47 -14.01 32.57
N ALA A 2 -18.51 -14.81 32.72
CA ALA A 2 -18.39 -16.25 32.97
C ALA A 2 -18.05 -16.96 31.66
N LEU A 3 -17.23 -18.02 31.74
CA LEU A 3 -16.92 -18.88 30.59
C LEU A 3 -18.19 -19.65 30.16
N SER A 4 -18.39 -19.83 28.85
CA SER A 4 -19.44 -20.72 28.34
C SER A 4 -19.07 -22.20 28.57
N ASP A 5 -20.07 -23.08 28.66
CA ASP A 5 -19.85 -24.52 28.88
C ASP A 5 -18.94 -25.14 27.81
N GLU A 6 -19.01 -24.64 26.57
CA GLU A 6 -18.16 -25.08 25.47
C GLU A 6 -16.69 -24.63 25.63
N GLN A 7 -16.46 -23.41 26.14
CA GLN A 7 -15.11 -22.94 26.48
C GLN A 7 -14.52 -23.68 27.67
N ILE A 8 -15.34 -23.96 28.70
CA ILE A 8 -14.91 -24.75 29.86
C ILE A 8 -14.47 -26.14 29.39
N LYS A 9 -15.25 -26.78 28.52
CA LYS A 9 -14.90 -28.08 27.94
C LYS A 9 -13.59 -28.06 27.17
N ILE A 10 -13.36 -27.06 26.31
CA ILE A 10 -12.10 -26.90 25.55
C ILE A 10 -10.90 -26.67 26.48
N ILE A 11 -11.07 -25.88 27.55
CA ILE A 11 -10.00 -25.61 28.53
C ILE A 11 -9.66 -26.89 29.31
N MET A 12 -10.66 -27.68 29.72
CA MET A 12 -10.46 -28.95 30.41
C MET A 12 -9.79 -30.02 29.53
N ASP A 13 -10.11 -30.05 28.24
CA ASP A 13 -9.50 -30.96 27.27
C ASP A 13 -8.05 -30.57 26.90
N HIS A 14 -7.64 -29.33 27.22
CA HIS A 14 -6.36 -28.74 26.84
C HIS A 14 -5.70 -27.88 27.96
N PRO A 15 -5.33 -28.48 29.10
CA PRO A 15 -4.80 -27.73 30.24
C PRO A 15 -3.46 -27.02 29.95
N LEU A 16 -3.21 -25.91 30.66
CA LEU A 16 -1.96 -25.16 30.63
C LEU A 16 -0.88 -25.94 31.38
N ASN A 17 -0.09 -26.75 30.66
CA ASN A 17 1.03 -27.49 31.25
C ASN A 17 2.11 -26.52 31.78
N ASP A 18 2.39 -26.62 33.09
CA ASP A 18 3.42 -25.93 33.88
C ASP A 18 3.84 -24.53 33.41
N LEU A 19 3.07 -23.52 33.83
CA LEU A 19 3.48 -22.12 33.73
C LEU A 19 4.74 -21.86 34.59
N PRO A 20 5.77 -21.17 34.07
CA PRO A 20 7.03 -20.94 34.80
C PRO A 20 6.80 -20.30 36.17
N ALA A 21 7.34 -20.93 37.24
CA ALA A 21 7.17 -20.47 38.63
C ALA A 21 7.59 -19.01 38.86
N LYS A 22 8.53 -18.48 38.06
CA LYS A 22 8.99 -17.08 38.09
C LYS A 22 7.90 -16.05 37.73
N LEU A 23 6.80 -16.46 37.08
CA LEU A 23 5.71 -15.57 36.66
C LEU A 23 4.67 -15.32 37.77
N ARG A 24 4.71 -16.08 38.87
CA ARG A 24 3.74 -16.00 39.98
C ARG A 24 4.00 -14.85 40.97
N ASN A 25 5.17 -14.21 40.89
CA ASN A 25 5.62 -13.14 41.79
C ASN A 25 5.78 -11.78 41.08
N LEU A 26 5.03 -11.53 40.01
CA LEU A 26 5.07 -10.25 39.29
C LEU A 26 4.28 -9.18 40.05
N ASP A 27 4.91 -8.04 40.34
CA ASP A 27 4.25 -6.87 40.91
C ASP A 27 4.63 -5.57 40.17
N ASP A 28 3.95 -4.49 40.54
CA ASP A 28 4.14 -3.11 40.06
C ASP A 28 5.57 -2.60 40.29
N SER A 29 6.21 -3.03 41.38
CA SER A 29 7.51 -2.55 41.84
C SER A 29 8.69 -3.15 41.07
N ASN A 30 8.45 -4.25 40.33
CA ASN A 30 9.43 -4.89 39.50
C ASN A 30 9.63 -4.09 38.20
N GLN A 31 10.83 -3.51 38.00
CA GLN A 31 11.18 -2.70 36.82
C GLN A 31 10.98 -3.42 35.45
N THR A 32 10.72 -4.74 35.47
CA THR A 32 10.59 -5.62 34.30
C THR A 32 9.23 -6.30 34.14
N TRP A 33 8.19 -5.87 34.87
CA TRP A 33 6.86 -6.54 34.84
C TRP A 33 6.29 -6.71 33.42
N ARG A 34 6.60 -5.79 32.50
CA ARG A 34 6.16 -5.84 31.10
C ARG A 34 6.68 -7.07 30.35
N ASP A 35 7.91 -7.48 30.63
CA ASP A 35 8.48 -8.68 30.03
C ASP A 35 7.91 -9.94 30.66
N GLY A 36 7.68 -9.95 31.97
CA GLY A 36 6.97 -11.02 32.66
C GLY A 36 5.57 -11.24 32.10
N ILE A 37 4.80 -10.16 31.91
CA ILE A 37 3.46 -10.22 31.28
C ILE A 37 3.56 -10.60 29.79
N ALA A 38 4.54 -10.10 29.04
CA ALA A 38 4.69 -10.45 27.63
C ALA A 38 5.11 -11.92 27.41
N ILE A 39 5.88 -12.50 28.33
CA ILE A 39 6.20 -13.93 28.35
C ILE A 39 4.96 -14.73 28.74
N LEU A 40 4.25 -14.33 29.81
CA LEU A 40 3.03 -14.98 30.25
C LEU A 40 1.98 -15.04 29.12
N LEU A 41 1.72 -13.91 28.46
CA LEU A 41 0.80 -13.84 27.33
C LEU A 41 1.29 -14.71 26.16
N GLN A 42 2.60 -14.79 25.92
CA GLN A 42 3.14 -15.67 24.87
C GLN A 42 2.94 -17.14 25.20
N THR A 43 3.20 -17.55 26.44
CA THR A 43 2.97 -18.93 26.89
C THR A 43 1.49 -19.32 26.79
N ILE A 44 0.59 -18.38 27.10
CA ILE A 44 -0.85 -18.59 26.92
C ILE A 44 -1.19 -18.70 25.43
N ILE A 45 -0.64 -17.82 24.57
CA ILE A 45 -0.84 -17.87 23.10
C ILE A 45 -0.34 -19.19 22.49
N ASP A 46 0.77 -19.71 22.99
CA ASP A 46 1.39 -20.95 22.48
C ASP A 46 0.74 -22.22 23.06
N SER A 47 -0.21 -22.07 23.98
CA SER A 47 -0.95 -23.21 24.53
C SER A 47 -1.93 -23.81 23.51
N SER A 48 -2.17 -25.12 23.61
CA SER A 48 -3.14 -25.78 22.72
C SER A 48 -4.58 -25.26 22.91
N ALA A 49 -4.93 -24.81 24.13
CA ALA A 49 -6.21 -24.15 24.39
C ALA A 49 -6.37 -22.83 23.60
N ALA A 50 -5.32 -22.01 23.45
CA ALA A 50 -5.38 -20.79 22.64
C ALA A 50 -5.66 -21.05 21.15
N CYS A 51 -5.16 -22.17 20.63
CA CYS A 51 -5.34 -22.56 19.22
C CYS A 51 -6.77 -23.04 18.95
N ASN A 52 -7.43 -23.62 19.95
CA ASN A 52 -8.77 -24.18 19.84
C ASN A 52 -9.88 -23.18 20.23
N LEU A 53 -9.53 -22.03 20.84
CA LEU A 53 -10.47 -20.93 21.12
C LEU A 53 -10.51 -19.93 19.93
N PRO A 54 -11.65 -19.77 19.22
CA PRO A 54 -11.73 -18.93 18.02
C PRO A 54 -11.41 -17.44 18.30
N SER A 55 -10.58 -16.82 17.45
CA SER A 55 -10.31 -15.36 17.45
C SER A 55 -9.57 -14.77 18.68
N PHE A 56 -9.05 -15.58 19.61
CA PHE A 56 -8.36 -15.07 20.82
C PHE A 56 -6.84 -14.88 20.65
N ALA A 57 -6.15 -15.80 19.98
CA ALA A 57 -4.68 -15.74 19.81
C ALA A 57 -4.20 -14.46 19.11
N LEU A 58 -4.92 -13.98 18.08
CA LEU A 58 -4.57 -12.75 17.36
C LEU A 58 -4.74 -11.50 18.21
N ARG A 59 -5.76 -11.47 19.08
CA ARG A 59 -6.02 -10.34 19.99
C ARG A 59 -5.03 -10.33 21.16
N LEU A 60 -4.73 -11.48 21.74
CA LEU A 60 -3.68 -11.62 22.76
C LEU A 60 -2.31 -11.27 22.22
N PHE A 61 -2.01 -11.66 20.97
CA PHE A 61 -0.80 -11.25 20.28
C PHE A 61 -0.70 -9.73 20.16
N THR A 62 -1.81 -9.06 19.83
CA THR A 62 -1.87 -7.59 19.74
C THR A 62 -1.66 -6.93 21.11
N ILE A 63 -2.30 -7.44 22.16
CA ILE A 63 -2.12 -6.95 23.54
C ILE A 63 -0.67 -7.11 23.97
N ARG A 64 -0.04 -8.26 23.69
CA ARG A 64 1.37 -8.52 23.99
C ARG A 64 2.31 -7.52 23.31
N GLN A 65 2.05 -7.14 22.05
CA GLN A 65 2.84 -6.10 21.36
C GLN A 65 2.67 -4.73 22.04
N ASN A 66 1.45 -4.41 22.49
CA ASN A 66 1.15 -3.12 23.12
C ASN A 66 1.68 -3.03 24.56
N VAL A 67 1.80 -4.14 25.29
CA VAL A 67 2.48 -4.20 26.60
C VAL A 67 3.93 -3.76 26.48
N ARG A 68 4.63 -4.20 25.42
CA ARG A 68 6.03 -3.80 25.16
C ARG A 68 6.16 -2.37 24.62
N GLY A 69 5.11 -1.83 24.01
CA GLY A 69 5.03 -0.45 23.51
C GLY A 69 4.75 0.61 24.57
N GLY A 70 4.53 0.23 25.83
CA GLY A 70 4.31 1.17 26.95
C GLY A 70 2.91 1.79 27.03
N LEU A 71 1.96 1.37 26.18
CA LEU A 71 0.60 1.91 26.10
C LEU A 71 -0.35 1.38 27.19
N LEU A 72 -0.02 0.25 27.82
CA LEU A 72 -0.87 -0.44 28.81
C LEU A 72 -0.22 -0.39 30.22
N LYS A 73 -1.04 -0.28 31.28
CA LYS A 73 -0.60 -0.16 32.68
C LYS A 73 -0.71 -1.49 33.43
N PHE A 74 0.13 -1.71 34.45
CA PHE A 74 0.17 -2.97 35.21
C PHE A 74 -1.18 -3.35 35.81
N ASP A 75 -1.97 -2.36 36.28
CA ASP A 75 -3.28 -2.59 36.90
C ASP A 75 -4.27 -3.36 36.02
N GLN A 76 -4.14 -3.24 34.69
CA GLN A 76 -4.98 -3.98 33.74
C GLN A 76 -4.66 -5.49 33.74
N PHE A 77 -3.46 -5.88 34.13
CA PHE A 77 -2.98 -7.27 34.17
C PHE A 77 -3.04 -7.88 35.57
N ARG A 78 -3.30 -7.07 36.61
CA ARG A 78 -3.41 -7.52 38.01
C ARG A 78 -4.39 -8.69 38.21
N PRO A 79 -5.58 -8.73 37.56
CA PRO A 79 -6.48 -9.89 37.66
C PRO A 79 -5.88 -11.18 37.07
N LEU A 80 -5.11 -11.07 35.97
CA LEU A 80 -4.44 -12.20 35.34
C LEU A 80 -3.30 -12.73 36.22
N VAL A 81 -2.51 -11.83 36.82
CA VAL A 81 -1.44 -12.21 37.75
C VAL A 81 -2.01 -12.88 39.00
N ASN A 82 -3.11 -12.37 39.56
CA ASN A 82 -3.76 -12.97 40.73
C ASN A 82 -4.31 -14.37 40.44
N ALA A 83 -4.84 -14.60 39.24
CA ALA A 83 -5.34 -15.91 38.81
C ALA A 83 -4.23 -16.97 38.72
N LEU A 84 -2.96 -16.58 38.52
CA LEU A 84 -1.82 -17.51 38.57
C LEU A 84 -1.58 -18.08 39.97
N GLY A 85 -2.09 -17.44 41.02
CA GLY A 85 -2.01 -17.91 42.40
C GLY A 85 -3.00 -19.02 42.74
N THR A 86 -4.09 -19.19 41.96
CA THR A 86 -5.16 -20.16 42.25
C THR A 86 -4.91 -21.54 41.63
N ASN A 87 -3.96 -21.68 40.69
CA ASN A 87 -3.66 -22.90 39.91
C ASN A 87 -4.87 -23.52 39.19
N SER A 88 -5.92 -22.73 38.93
CA SER A 88 -7.10 -23.15 38.17
C SER A 88 -7.02 -22.58 36.75
N ASP A 89 -6.90 -23.43 35.74
CA ASP A 89 -6.86 -23.02 34.33
C ASP A 89 -8.11 -22.24 33.92
N THR A 90 -9.26 -22.60 34.50
CA THR A 90 -10.54 -21.92 34.32
C THR A 90 -10.48 -20.47 34.79
N ASP A 91 -9.80 -20.19 35.91
CA ASP A 91 -9.65 -18.84 36.44
C ASP A 91 -8.66 -18.02 35.60
N ILE A 92 -7.55 -18.64 35.17
CA ILE A 92 -6.54 -18.02 34.31
C ILE A 92 -7.19 -17.60 32.99
N TRP A 93 -7.90 -18.50 32.31
CA TRP A 93 -8.58 -18.21 31.06
C TRP A 93 -9.72 -17.20 31.21
N THR A 94 -10.44 -17.22 32.34
CA THR A 94 -11.43 -16.19 32.66
C THR A 94 -10.77 -14.80 32.75
N ALA A 95 -9.62 -14.69 33.41
CA ALA A 95 -8.87 -13.44 33.51
C ALA A 95 -8.33 -12.97 32.16
N VAL A 96 -7.85 -13.89 31.31
CA VAL A 96 -7.40 -13.61 29.92
C VAL A 96 -8.54 -13.04 29.07
N ILE A 97 -9.74 -13.64 29.13
CA ILE A 97 -10.90 -13.18 28.34
C ILE A 97 -11.37 -11.80 28.80
N ASN A 98 -11.41 -11.57 30.12
CA ASN A 98 -11.76 -10.27 30.67
C ASN A 98 -10.75 -9.18 30.28
N LEU A 99 -9.44 -9.52 30.25
CA LEU A 99 -8.38 -8.62 29.78
C LEU A 99 -8.57 -8.25 28.29
N VAL A 100 -8.85 -9.24 27.43
CA VAL A 100 -9.11 -9.00 26.00
C VAL A 100 -10.32 -8.10 25.79
N ALA A 101 -11.40 -8.32 26.56
CA ALA A 101 -12.60 -7.47 26.51
C ALA A 101 -12.31 -6.04 27.00
N ALA A 102 -11.52 -5.88 28.08
CA ALA A 102 -11.18 -4.58 28.65
C ALA A 102 -10.28 -3.73 27.73
N VAL A 103 -9.29 -4.35 27.06
CA VAL A 103 -8.37 -3.63 26.17
C VAL A 103 -9.03 -3.26 24.82
N ALA A 104 -9.99 -4.05 24.36
CA ALA A 104 -10.76 -3.74 23.14
C ALA A 104 -11.60 -2.45 23.24
N ALA A 105 -11.88 -1.97 24.45
CA ALA A 105 -12.67 -0.75 24.68
C ALA A 105 -11.85 0.55 24.61
N VAL A 106 -10.51 0.50 24.50
CA VAL A 106 -9.63 1.67 24.80
C VAL A 106 -9.03 2.40 23.57
N ASP A 107 -9.00 1.86 22.34
CA ASP A 107 -8.46 2.66 21.20
C ASP A 107 -8.91 2.22 19.78
N PRO A 108 -9.71 3.05 19.06
CA PRO A 108 -10.01 2.91 17.63
C PRO A 108 -9.02 3.65 16.68
N SER A 109 -7.95 4.28 17.15
CA SER A 109 -7.29 5.39 16.45
C SER A 109 -5.79 5.28 16.17
N THR A 110 -5.27 4.09 15.86
CA THR A 110 -3.90 3.94 15.33
C THR A 110 -3.87 3.11 14.03
N PRO A 111 -3.54 3.69 12.85
CA PRO A 111 -3.40 2.94 11.60
C PRO A 111 -2.18 1.99 11.63
N PRO A 112 -2.25 0.80 11.00
CA PRO A 112 -1.07 -0.06 10.85
C PRO A 112 0.01 0.61 9.99
N ARG A 113 1.27 0.45 10.41
CA ARG A 113 2.46 0.96 9.71
C ARG A 113 2.51 0.48 8.26
N SER A 114 2.77 1.43 7.36
CA SER A 114 2.89 1.23 5.92
C SER A 114 3.87 0.11 5.58
N SER A 115 3.38 -0.81 4.77
CA SER A 115 4.10 -1.97 4.35
C SER A 115 5.01 -1.59 3.16
N ILE A 116 6.32 -1.42 3.37
CA ILE A 116 7.31 -1.24 2.28
C ILE A 116 7.71 -2.62 1.73
N ALA A 117 7.54 -2.84 0.42
CA ALA A 117 8.06 -3.99 -0.33
C ALA A 117 8.82 -3.48 -1.58
N SER A 118 9.76 -4.32 -2.04
CA SER A 118 11.02 -4.05 -2.75
C SER A 118 11.01 -3.43 -4.15
N THR A 119 12.07 -2.67 -4.48
CA THR A 119 12.61 -2.45 -5.84
C THR A 119 14.01 -3.09 -5.93
N PHE A 120 14.34 -3.84 -7.00
CA PHE A 120 15.69 -4.42 -7.18
C PHE A 120 16.27 -4.27 -8.61
N ASN A 121 17.56 -3.90 -8.58
CA ASN A 121 18.71 -3.66 -9.47
C ASN A 121 18.68 -3.86 -10.99
N ALA A 122 19.19 -2.82 -11.66
CA ALA A 122 20.18 -2.96 -12.73
C ALA A 122 21.58 -2.59 -12.18
N THR A 123 22.32 -3.64 -11.81
CA THR A 123 23.78 -3.91 -11.69
C THR A 123 23.75 -5.44 -11.45
N PRO A 124 24.52 -6.28 -12.18
CA PRO A 124 24.14 -7.67 -12.48
C PRO A 124 23.69 -8.51 -11.27
N ILE A 125 22.38 -8.84 -11.26
CA ILE A 125 21.63 -9.87 -10.51
C ILE A 125 21.89 -9.93 -8.99
N ARG A 126 20.78 -9.87 -8.20
CA ARG A 126 20.36 -10.81 -7.12
C ARG A 126 19.44 -10.19 -6.04
N SER A 127 18.14 -10.29 -6.31
CA SER A 127 16.96 -10.24 -5.42
C SER A 127 17.12 -9.66 -4.00
N SER A 128 16.50 -8.51 -3.73
CA SER A 128 16.16 -8.07 -2.35
C SER A 128 14.64 -8.00 -2.19
N SER A 129 13.95 -9.14 -2.08
CA SER A 129 12.51 -9.15 -1.78
C SER A 129 12.30 -9.30 -0.26
N SER A 130 11.85 -8.22 0.38
CA SER A 130 11.35 -8.25 1.76
C SER A 130 9.89 -8.70 1.76
N ARG A 131 9.65 -9.99 2.07
CA ARG A 131 8.48 -10.58 2.78
C ARG A 131 8.22 -12.01 2.31
N LEU A 132 8.53 -12.96 3.18
CA LEU A 132 7.80 -14.18 3.51
C LEU A 132 8.68 -14.92 4.53
N ALA A 133 8.06 -15.44 5.59
CA ALA A 133 8.71 -16.08 6.73
C ALA A 133 9.69 -17.19 6.32
N ASP A 134 10.93 -16.99 6.76
CA ASP A 134 12.07 -17.90 7.01
C ASP A 134 13.34 -17.03 6.96
N THR A 135 13.44 -16.12 7.94
CA THR A 135 14.00 -14.77 7.74
C THR A 135 15.52 -14.63 7.86
N GLU A 136 16.27 -15.58 8.44
CA GLU A 136 17.73 -15.38 8.60
C GLU A 136 18.55 -15.95 7.43
N ASN A 137 18.29 -17.20 7.02
CA ASN A 137 19.09 -17.86 5.99
C ASN A 137 18.94 -17.20 4.60
N ARG A 138 17.75 -16.68 4.26
CA ARG A 138 17.54 -15.97 2.98
C ARG A 138 18.16 -14.58 2.95
N GLU A 139 18.20 -13.86 4.07
CA GLU A 139 18.87 -12.55 4.15
C GLU A 139 20.38 -12.69 3.97
N ILE A 140 20.98 -13.73 4.57
CA ILE A 140 22.40 -14.05 4.43
C ILE A 140 22.74 -14.40 2.99
N VAL A 141 21.93 -15.24 2.33
CA VAL A 141 22.13 -15.58 0.91
C VAL A 141 22.04 -14.33 0.03
N GLN A 142 21.05 -13.46 0.24
CA GLN A 142 20.94 -12.22 -0.54
C GLN A 142 22.11 -11.27 -0.31
N LEU A 143 22.56 -11.12 0.94
CA LEU A 143 23.70 -10.29 1.31
C LEU A 143 25.02 -10.82 0.73
N PHE A 144 25.23 -12.13 0.76
CA PHE A 144 26.40 -12.75 0.14
C PHE A 144 26.42 -12.46 -1.36
N GLU A 145 25.28 -12.59 -1.99
CA GLU A 145 25.13 -12.36 -3.40
C GLU A 145 25.33 -10.91 -3.83
N GLU A 146 25.00 -9.97 -2.93
CA GLU A 146 25.21 -8.54 -3.08
C GLU A 146 26.69 -8.16 -3.13
N ILE A 147 27.55 -8.81 -2.32
CA ILE A 147 28.95 -8.40 -2.14
C ILE A 147 29.97 -9.32 -2.80
N ARG A 148 29.63 -10.59 -3.11
CA ARG A 148 30.62 -11.61 -3.51
C ARG A 148 31.52 -11.23 -4.70
N LYS A 149 31.00 -10.47 -5.67
CA LYS A 149 31.73 -10.09 -6.90
C LYS A 149 32.54 -8.79 -6.76
N CYS A 150 32.35 -8.04 -5.68
CA CYS A 150 32.94 -6.72 -5.47
C CYS A 150 33.64 -6.56 -4.10
N THR A 151 34.06 -7.68 -3.49
CA THR A 151 34.88 -7.69 -2.27
C THR A 151 36.36 -7.68 -2.61
N PHE A 152 37.12 -6.76 -2.00
CA PHE A 152 38.57 -6.64 -2.16
C PHE A 152 39.30 -6.76 -0.83
N ARG A 153 40.48 -7.37 -0.82
CA ARG A 153 41.25 -7.58 0.42
C ARG A 153 42.71 -7.17 0.22
N GLY A 154 43.27 -6.50 1.23
CA GLY A 154 44.67 -6.05 1.18
C GLY A 154 44.91 -4.91 0.18
N VAL A 155 43.94 -4.02 -0.01
CA VAL A 155 44.02 -2.94 -1.00
C VAL A 155 45.17 -1.99 -0.66
N GLY A 156 46.04 -1.73 -1.64
CA GLY A 156 47.19 -0.82 -1.48
C GLY A 156 46.75 0.62 -1.18
N GLY A 157 47.55 1.35 -0.41
CA GLY A 157 47.25 2.76 -0.02
C GLY A 157 46.16 2.91 1.05
N PHE A 158 45.62 1.82 1.60
CA PHE A 158 44.55 1.86 2.61
C PHE A 158 44.95 2.66 3.86
N TRP A 159 46.14 2.39 4.40
CA TRP A 159 46.65 3.05 5.61
C TRP A 159 46.91 4.54 5.39
N ASP A 160 47.58 4.90 4.30
CA ASP A 160 47.86 6.30 3.94
C ASP A 160 46.58 7.12 3.72
N LYS A 161 45.49 6.45 3.34
CA LYS A 161 44.21 7.10 3.11
C LYS A 161 43.44 7.39 4.39
N PHE A 162 43.33 6.40 5.29
CA PHE A 162 42.42 6.48 6.44
C PHE A 162 43.12 6.65 7.78
N PHE A 163 44.40 6.27 7.89
CA PHE A 163 45.15 6.18 9.15
C PHE A 163 46.57 6.77 9.02
N ASP A 164 46.73 7.78 8.17
CA ASP A 164 47.98 8.52 8.02
C ASP A 164 48.22 9.40 9.26
N SER A 165 49.01 8.87 10.18
CA SER A 165 49.39 9.54 11.43
C SER A 165 50.22 10.81 11.22
N GLU A 166 50.83 11.01 10.05
CA GLU A 166 51.60 12.23 9.78
C GLU A 166 50.69 13.46 9.73
N ARG A 167 49.46 13.28 9.24
CA ARG A 167 48.43 14.32 9.13
C ARG A 167 47.67 14.59 10.42
N TRP A 168 47.87 13.76 11.44
CA TRP A 168 47.15 13.87 12.70
C TRP A 168 47.57 15.11 13.50
N HIS A 169 46.60 15.67 14.22
CA HIS A 169 46.83 16.74 15.17
C HIS A 169 47.76 16.27 16.32
N LYS A 170 48.35 17.25 17.01
CA LYS A 170 49.31 16.99 18.08
C LYS A 170 48.74 16.09 19.18
N GLU A 171 47.46 16.25 19.52
CA GLU A 171 46.76 15.45 20.53
C GLU A 171 46.68 13.97 20.15
N ASN A 172 46.23 13.65 18.93
CA ASN A 172 46.15 12.27 18.44
C ASN A 172 47.54 11.61 18.38
N LYS A 173 48.58 12.38 18.03
CA LYS A 173 49.98 11.90 18.05
C LYS A 173 50.45 11.59 19.48
N THR A 174 50.06 12.41 20.45
CA THR A 174 50.33 12.15 21.88
C THR A 174 49.59 10.89 22.35
N MET A 175 48.31 10.72 22.00
CA MET A 175 47.56 9.49 22.30
C MET A 175 48.24 8.25 21.71
N LEU A 176 48.73 8.35 20.47
CA LEU A 176 49.45 7.26 19.80
C LEU A 176 50.76 6.93 20.54
N GLN A 177 51.56 7.93 20.87
CA GLN A 177 52.79 7.73 21.64
C GLN A 177 52.51 7.12 23.02
N GLY A 178 51.47 7.60 23.72
CA GLY A 178 51.03 7.06 25.00
C GLY A 178 50.61 5.60 24.91
N MET A 179 49.68 5.27 24.01
CA MET A 179 49.20 3.91 23.81
C MET A 179 50.33 2.93 23.46
N MET A 180 51.32 3.37 22.67
CA MET A 180 52.49 2.55 22.34
C MET A 180 53.36 2.16 23.55
N THR A 181 53.25 2.86 24.69
CA THR A 181 53.92 2.45 25.94
C THR A 181 53.31 1.21 26.59
N ALA A 182 52.08 0.85 26.22
CA ALA A 182 51.41 -0.38 26.66
C ALA A 182 51.80 -1.62 25.85
N HIS A 183 52.79 -1.52 24.96
CA HIS A 183 53.37 -2.66 24.26
C HIS A 183 54.80 -2.90 24.75
N ASN A 184 55.11 -4.13 25.14
CA ASN A 184 56.39 -4.46 25.78
C ASN A 184 57.51 -4.84 24.80
N GLY A 185 57.30 -4.65 23.49
CA GLY A 185 58.21 -5.04 22.42
C GLY A 185 57.88 -6.40 21.78
N GLU A 186 57.16 -7.28 22.48
CA GLU A 186 56.70 -8.56 21.94
C GLU A 186 55.18 -8.62 21.81
N GLN A 187 54.45 -8.16 22.83
CA GLN A 187 53.00 -8.24 22.92
C GLN A 187 52.39 -7.03 23.65
N TRP A 188 51.08 -6.89 23.50
CA TRP A 188 50.32 -5.88 24.22
C TRP A 188 50.20 -6.29 25.68
N VAL A 189 50.54 -5.38 26.59
CA VAL A 189 50.44 -5.62 28.03
C VAL A 189 48.98 -5.88 28.39
N ASN A 190 48.75 -6.88 29.23
CA ASN A 190 47.42 -7.35 29.67
C ASN A 190 46.48 -7.84 28.55
N PHE A 191 46.99 -8.12 27.35
CA PHE A 191 46.19 -8.81 26.35
C PHE A 191 45.87 -10.24 26.83
N PRO A 192 44.60 -10.69 26.73
CA PRO A 192 44.18 -11.97 27.30
C PRO A 192 44.83 -13.15 26.59
N SER A 193 45.26 -14.15 27.35
CA SER A 193 45.85 -15.39 26.82
C SER A 193 44.84 -16.24 26.05
N ILE A 194 43.56 -16.16 26.41
CA ILE A 194 42.42 -16.68 25.65
C ILE A 194 41.57 -15.46 25.25
N PRO A 195 41.51 -15.08 23.97
CA PRO A 195 40.84 -13.87 23.52
C PRO A 195 39.32 -14.07 23.44
N GLU A 196 38.69 -14.32 24.59
CA GLU A 196 37.24 -14.30 24.77
C GLU A 196 36.69 -12.88 24.62
N GLN A 197 35.45 -12.77 24.14
CA GLN A 197 34.82 -11.49 23.80
C GLN A 197 34.84 -10.50 24.97
N ASP A 198 34.47 -10.95 26.17
CA ASP A 198 34.41 -10.09 27.36
C ASP A 198 35.81 -9.65 27.82
N SER A 199 36.80 -10.56 27.80
CA SER A 199 38.16 -10.23 28.20
C SER A 199 38.86 -9.28 27.23
N VAL A 200 38.65 -9.45 25.92
CA VAL A 200 39.17 -8.53 24.89
C VAL A 200 38.49 -7.16 25.00
N TRP A 201 37.19 -7.14 25.30
CA TRP A 201 36.44 -5.91 25.57
C TRP A 201 36.98 -5.14 26.78
N GLU A 202 37.20 -5.80 27.92
CA GLU A 202 37.76 -5.19 29.12
C GLU A 202 39.16 -4.61 28.85
N TRP A 203 39.99 -5.33 28.10
CA TRP A 203 41.31 -4.86 27.70
C TRP A 203 41.24 -3.62 26.81
N LEU A 204 40.36 -3.60 25.79
CA LEU A 204 40.17 -2.44 24.91
C LEU A 204 39.64 -1.22 25.67
N ARG A 205 38.75 -1.43 26.64
CA ARG A 205 38.26 -0.39 27.55
C ARG A 205 39.36 0.20 28.41
N GLY A 206 40.24 -0.64 28.98
CA GLY A 206 41.39 -0.16 29.73
C GLY A 206 42.30 0.73 28.89
N LEU A 207 42.56 0.36 27.63
CA LEU A 207 43.33 1.19 26.70
C LEU A 207 42.65 2.55 26.43
N GLU A 208 41.32 2.57 26.29
CA GLU A 208 40.57 3.82 26.11
C GLU A 208 40.66 4.75 27.33
N ASP A 209 40.45 4.21 28.51
CA ASP A 209 40.46 4.96 29.78
C ASP A 209 41.87 5.52 30.08
N ASP A 210 42.91 4.74 29.82
CA ASP A 210 44.30 5.11 30.13
C ASP A 210 44.89 6.11 29.13
N PHE A 211 44.60 5.97 27.83
CA PHE A 211 45.36 6.68 26.78
C PHE A 211 44.54 7.69 25.97
N PHE A 212 43.22 7.55 25.89
CA PHE A 212 42.38 8.47 25.12
C PHE A 212 40.99 8.72 25.78
N PRO A 213 40.98 9.15 27.05
CA PRO A 213 39.74 9.35 27.81
C PRO A 213 38.88 10.49 27.27
N ASN A 214 39.46 11.45 26.54
CA ASN A 214 38.75 12.58 25.94
C ASN A 214 38.48 12.42 24.44
N ALA A 215 38.65 11.22 23.88
CA ALA A 215 38.35 10.98 22.47
C ALA A 215 36.87 11.26 22.15
N GLN A 216 36.64 11.77 20.93
CA GLN A 216 35.31 12.19 20.47
C GLN A 216 34.31 11.04 20.44
N TYR A 217 34.76 9.85 20.03
CA TYR A 217 33.94 8.65 19.94
C TYR A 217 34.47 7.60 20.88
N LYS A 218 33.52 6.92 21.53
CA LYS A 218 33.79 5.95 22.60
C LYS A 218 33.46 4.54 22.15
N LEU A 219 34.18 3.57 22.69
CA LEU A 219 33.93 2.16 22.51
C LEU A 219 32.73 1.71 23.35
N HIS A 220 31.91 0.86 22.73
CA HIS A 220 30.75 0.23 23.35
C HIS A 220 30.64 -1.23 22.91
N ASN A 221 30.00 -2.05 23.74
CA ASN A 221 29.58 -3.39 23.41
C ASN A 221 28.07 -3.55 23.68
N THR A 222 27.50 -4.66 23.21
CA THR A 222 26.17 -5.09 23.66
C THR A 222 26.29 -6.38 24.46
N THR A 223 25.75 -6.36 25.68
CA THR A 223 25.68 -7.54 26.54
C THR A 223 24.47 -8.41 26.21
N HIS A 224 23.42 -7.83 25.60
CA HIS A 224 22.23 -8.56 25.20
C HIS A 224 21.64 -8.06 23.88
N ALA A 225 21.11 -8.99 23.07
CA ALA A 225 20.52 -8.70 21.76
C ALA A 225 19.32 -7.71 21.79
N TYR A 226 18.70 -7.46 22.95
CA TYR A 226 17.59 -6.51 23.10
C TYR A 226 18.03 -5.04 23.27
N GLN A 227 19.32 -4.79 23.56
CA GLN A 227 19.85 -3.43 23.72
C GLN A 227 19.88 -2.65 22.39
N LEU A 228 19.80 -3.35 21.26
CA LEU A 228 19.60 -2.81 19.92
C LEU A 228 18.12 -2.88 19.56
N GLN A 229 17.42 -1.75 19.65
CA GLN A 229 16.03 -1.69 19.23
C GLN A 229 15.93 -1.81 17.69
N GLU A 230 14.88 -2.51 17.23
CA GLU A 230 14.48 -2.75 15.83
C GLU A 230 15.07 -3.99 15.12
N ARG A 231 16.13 -4.66 15.60
CA ARG A 231 16.71 -5.86 14.95
C ARG A 231 17.32 -6.83 15.96
N ASN A 232 16.98 -8.12 15.88
CA ASN A 232 17.66 -9.18 16.63
C ASN A 232 19.15 -9.21 16.21
N GLY A 233 20.05 -8.79 17.09
CA GLY A 233 21.49 -8.84 16.85
C GLY A 233 22.28 -8.33 18.05
N GLN A 234 23.49 -8.84 18.24
CA GLN A 234 24.42 -8.42 19.29
C GLN A 234 25.67 -7.88 18.58
N LEU A 235 25.93 -6.57 18.68
CA LEU A 235 27.20 -6.00 18.20
C LEU A 235 28.29 -6.34 19.22
N ASP A 236 29.35 -7.00 18.77
CA ASP A 236 30.44 -7.41 19.66
C ASP A 236 31.17 -6.19 20.22
N ILE A 237 31.55 -5.27 19.33
CA ILE A 237 32.19 -4.02 19.69
C ILE A 237 31.89 -2.95 18.63
N PHE A 238 31.73 -1.70 19.04
CA PHE A 238 31.49 -0.61 18.10
C PHE A 238 31.86 0.75 18.69
N PHE A 239 32.16 1.70 17.81
CA PHE A 239 32.26 3.13 18.18
C PHE A 239 30.92 3.81 17.93
N GLN A 240 30.51 4.75 18.79
CA GLN A 240 29.31 5.56 18.55
C GLN A 240 29.50 7.04 18.93
N MET A 241 28.56 7.87 18.47
CA MET A 241 28.44 9.27 18.90
C MET A 241 28.11 9.34 20.42
N PRO A 242 28.54 10.41 21.12
CA PRO A 242 28.18 10.62 22.52
C PRO A 242 26.66 10.58 22.73
N ALA A 243 26.20 9.80 23.71
CA ALA A 243 24.79 9.74 24.07
C ALA A 243 24.38 10.99 24.88
N ALA A 244 23.13 11.46 24.70
CA ALA A 244 22.52 12.39 25.64
C ALA A 244 22.33 11.67 26.99
N GLU A 245 22.70 12.33 28.10
CA GLU A 245 22.80 11.73 29.43
C GLU A 245 21.56 10.89 29.81
N GLY A 246 21.79 9.65 30.28
CA GLY A 246 20.79 8.82 30.94
C GLY A 246 20.07 7.74 30.11
N ASN A 247 20.42 7.50 28.84
CA ASN A 247 19.75 6.48 28.01
C ASN A 247 20.68 5.29 27.68
N ASN A 248 20.43 4.13 28.31
CA ASN A 248 21.14 2.86 28.05
C ASN A 248 20.75 2.18 26.72
N THR A 249 19.89 2.81 25.91
CA THR A 249 19.40 2.23 24.65
C THR A 249 20.31 2.60 23.48
N ILE A 250 20.83 1.60 22.76
CA ILE A 250 21.73 1.77 21.61
C ILE A 250 20.90 1.79 20.31
N TYR A 251 21.18 2.75 19.44
CA TYR A 251 20.51 2.89 18.14
C TYR A 251 21.55 2.87 17.01
N TYR A 252 21.30 2.14 15.92
CA TYR A 252 22.18 2.12 14.73
C TYR A 252 22.44 3.53 14.15
N LYS A 253 21.53 4.48 14.35
CA LYS A 253 21.73 5.89 13.98
C LYS A 253 22.92 6.57 14.68
N ASN A 254 23.40 6.00 15.80
CA ASN A 254 24.54 6.51 16.57
C ASN A 254 25.84 5.72 16.30
N VAL A 255 25.76 4.53 15.71
CA VAL A 255 26.90 3.63 15.48
C VAL A 255 27.77 4.14 14.32
N LEU A 256 29.07 4.30 14.57
CA LEU A 256 30.03 4.86 13.62
C LEU A 256 30.90 3.77 12.99
N VAL A 257 31.47 2.87 13.80
CA VAL A 257 32.36 1.79 13.35
C VAL A 257 31.89 0.51 13.99
N VAL A 258 31.85 -0.60 13.25
CA VAL A 258 31.45 -1.91 13.78
C VAL A 258 32.62 -2.89 13.79
N GLY A 259 32.84 -3.55 14.92
CA GLY A 259 33.82 -4.61 15.05
C GLY A 259 33.16 -5.97 15.34
N GLU A 260 33.72 -7.02 14.76
CA GLU A 260 33.41 -8.42 15.06
C GLU A 260 34.58 -9.06 15.81
N LEU A 261 34.30 -9.73 16.93
CA LEU A 261 35.30 -10.42 17.75
C LEU A 261 35.15 -11.94 17.60
N LYS A 262 36.27 -12.65 17.44
CA LYS A 262 36.31 -14.11 17.39
C LYS A 262 37.50 -14.65 18.18
N MET A 263 37.26 -15.69 18.96
CA MET A 263 38.30 -16.34 19.80
C MET A 263 39.40 -17.04 18.99
N SER A 264 39.12 -17.46 17.76
CA SER A 264 40.08 -18.21 16.95
C SER A 264 40.05 -17.76 15.49
N LEU A 265 41.20 -17.87 14.83
CA LEU A 265 41.34 -17.61 13.41
C LEU A 265 41.00 -18.87 12.61
N ASP A 266 39.75 -19.02 12.21
CA ASP A 266 39.35 -20.08 11.27
C ASP A 266 39.08 -19.53 9.87
N SER A 267 40.01 -19.80 8.94
CA SER A 267 39.85 -19.43 7.52
C SER A 267 38.60 -20.03 6.86
N ARG A 268 38.05 -21.14 7.39
CA ARG A 268 36.81 -21.77 6.90
C ARG A 268 35.57 -21.00 7.32
N ARG A 269 35.63 -20.23 8.41
CA ARG A 269 34.53 -19.41 8.95
C ARG A 269 34.53 -17.97 8.44
N PHE A 270 35.59 -17.53 7.75
CA PHE A 270 35.69 -16.18 7.20
C PHE A 270 34.42 -15.71 6.49
N GLU A 271 33.81 -16.56 5.64
CA GLU A 271 32.58 -16.20 4.93
C GLU A 271 31.43 -15.90 5.89
N ALA A 272 31.23 -16.74 6.91
CA ALA A 272 30.17 -16.55 7.91
C ALA A 272 30.42 -15.30 8.76
N ASP A 273 31.65 -15.12 9.26
CA ASP A 273 32.01 -13.99 10.13
C ASP A 273 31.97 -12.65 9.35
N PHE A 274 32.41 -12.66 8.09
CA PHE A 274 32.31 -11.49 7.21
C PHE A 274 30.86 -11.13 6.84
N LEU A 275 30.02 -12.13 6.59
CA LEU A 275 28.60 -11.90 6.35
C LEU A 275 27.89 -11.35 7.59
N GLN A 276 28.29 -11.79 8.79
CA GLN A 276 27.78 -11.21 10.03
C GLN A 276 28.16 -9.74 10.17
N LEU A 277 29.43 -9.39 9.94
CA LEU A 277 29.89 -8.00 9.93
C LEU A 277 29.11 -7.15 8.90
N ALA A 278 28.93 -7.68 7.68
CA ALA A 278 28.17 -7.01 6.63
C ALA A 278 26.69 -6.81 7.01
N ARG A 279 26.07 -7.72 7.78
CA ARG A 279 24.70 -7.51 8.31
C ARG A 279 24.62 -6.28 9.19
N TYR A 280 25.62 -6.06 10.06
CA TYR A 280 25.66 -4.88 10.93
C TYR A 280 25.87 -3.59 10.15
N VAL A 281 26.76 -3.59 9.16
CA VAL A 281 26.97 -2.46 8.25
C VAL A 281 25.67 -2.12 7.49
N ARG A 282 24.93 -3.14 7.02
CA ARG A 282 23.60 -2.95 6.41
C ARG A 282 22.59 -2.34 7.41
N GLY A 283 22.75 -2.65 8.70
CA GLY A 283 22.11 -1.97 9.83
C GLY A 283 22.37 -0.47 9.82
N VAL A 284 23.64 -0.10 9.86
CA VAL A 284 24.11 1.29 9.87
C VAL A 284 23.58 2.09 8.67
N PHE A 285 23.73 1.57 7.45
CA PHE A 285 23.24 2.28 6.25
C PHE A 285 21.73 2.51 6.22
N ALA A 286 20.94 1.65 6.87
CA ALA A 286 19.49 1.81 6.89
C ALA A 286 19.03 2.93 7.85
N ASP A 287 19.77 3.13 8.94
CA ASP A 287 19.50 4.16 9.95
C ASP A 287 20.22 5.48 9.64
N GLN A 288 21.32 5.41 8.88
CA GLN A 288 22.10 6.53 8.36
C GLN A 288 22.08 6.51 6.82
N PRO A 289 20.93 6.78 6.19
CA PRO A 289 20.71 6.52 4.76
C PRO A 289 21.59 7.35 3.81
N THR A 290 21.94 8.58 4.21
CA THR A 290 22.78 9.51 3.45
C THR A 290 24.28 9.31 3.72
N ARG A 291 24.66 8.32 4.54
CA ARG A 291 26.07 7.99 4.82
C ARG A 291 26.79 7.50 3.56
N ARG A 292 28.04 7.94 3.37
CA ARG A 292 28.85 7.65 2.17
C ARG A 292 29.53 6.29 2.24
N PHE A 293 30.16 5.99 3.38
CA PHE A 293 30.78 4.70 3.66
C PHE A 293 30.82 4.42 5.16
N VAL A 294 31.03 3.16 5.53
CA VAL A 294 31.06 2.68 6.92
C VAL A 294 32.38 1.95 7.15
N HIS A 295 33.09 2.33 8.20
CA HIS A 295 34.25 1.60 8.69
C HIS A 295 33.81 0.40 9.53
N ALA A 296 34.57 -0.67 9.44
CA ALA A 296 34.36 -1.88 10.20
C ALA A 296 35.69 -2.60 10.45
N PHE A 297 35.72 -3.57 11.35
CA PHE A 297 36.89 -4.43 11.54
C PHE A 297 36.54 -5.82 12.04
N THR A 298 37.45 -6.77 11.85
CA THR A 298 37.40 -8.08 12.50
C THR A 298 38.65 -8.23 13.34
N LEU A 299 38.53 -8.74 14.58
CA LEU A 299 39.66 -9.17 15.40
C LEU A 299 39.44 -10.64 15.77
N CYS A 300 40.24 -11.51 15.17
CA CYS A 300 40.18 -12.96 15.32
C CYS A 300 41.45 -13.45 16.00
N ALA A 301 41.35 -13.81 17.28
CA ALA A 301 42.49 -13.99 18.17
C ALA A 301 43.40 -12.75 18.19
N ASP A 302 44.59 -12.82 17.59
CA ASP A 302 45.58 -11.75 17.49
C ASP A 302 45.69 -11.15 16.07
N GLU A 303 44.84 -11.60 15.14
CA GLU A 303 44.81 -11.10 13.76
C GLU A 303 43.64 -10.13 13.55
N MET A 304 43.97 -8.91 13.12
CA MET A 304 43.01 -7.85 12.81
C MET A 304 42.94 -7.58 11.30
N GLU A 305 41.76 -7.24 10.81
CA GLU A 305 41.55 -6.75 9.44
C GLU A 305 40.56 -5.59 9.47
N LEU A 306 40.97 -4.43 8.92
CA LEU A 306 40.12 -3.25 8.83
C LEU A 306 39.38 -3.24 7.50
N TRP A 307 38.12 -2.84 7.52
CA TRP A 307 37.21 -2.88 6.39
C TRP A 307 36.53 -1.53 6.18
N VAL A 308 36.31 -1.17 4.92
CA VAL A 308 35.44 -0.07 4.53
C VAL A 308 34.37 -0.61 3.58
N PHE A 309 33.12 -0.26 3.86
CA PHE A 309 31.96 -0.59 3.03
C PHE A 309 31.41 0.71 2.43
N ASP A 310 31.48 0.84 1.11
CA ASP A 310 30.79 1.90 0.35
C ASP A 310 29.67 1.32 -0.53
N ARG A 311 29.05 2.16 -1.35
CA ARG A 311 27.93 1.75 -2.23
C ARG A 311 28.35 0.92 -3.46
N SER A 312 29.64 0.63 -3.62
CA SER A 312 30.20 -0.19 -4.70
C SER A 312 30.89 -1.46 -4.22
N GLY A 313 31.01 -1.66 -2.91
CA GLY A 313 31.42 -2.93 -2.31
C GLY A 313 32.45 -2.76 -1.19
N PRO A 314 32.70 -3.83 -0.43
CA PRO A 314 33.66 -3.83 0.66
C PRO A 314 35.11 -3.93 0.18
N TYR A 315 36.02 -3.26 0.89
CA TYR A 315 37.45 -3.41 0.71
C TYR A 315 38.22 -3.32 2.03
N SER A 316 39.34 -4.05 2.15
CA SER A 316 40.08 -4.16 3.42
C SER A 316 41.55 -3.72 3.35
N SER A 317 42.12 -3.45 4.54
CA SER A 317 43.55 -3.22 4.77
C SER A 317 44.42 -4.45 4.50
N GLY A 318 43.83 -5.64 4.43
CA GLY A 318 44.54 -6.90 4.62
C GLY A 318 44.75 -7.21 6.10
N ARG A 319 45.06 -8.47 6.39
CA ARG A 319 45.26 -8.96 7.76
C ARG A 319 46.62 -8.54 8.31
N PHE A 320 46.65 -8.20 9.58
CA PHE A 320 47.88 -7.98 10.32
C PHE A 320 47.74 -8.46 11.76
N ASN A 321 48.86 -8.93 12.30
CA ASN A 321 48.94 -9.35 13.69
C ASN A 321 49.11 -8.14 14.61
N ILE A 322 48.25 -7.97 15.60
CA ILE A 322 48.25 -6.78 16.47
C ILE A 322 49.52 -6.69 17.34
N HIS A 323 50.16 -7.83 17.66
CA HIS A 323 51.38 -7.87 18.47
C HIS A 323 52.62 -7.56 17.64
N LYS A 324 52.69 -8.08 16.40
CA LYS A 324 53.82 -7.84 15.48
C LYS A 324 53.75 -6.49 14.79
N LYS A 325 52.56 -5.90 14.68
CA LYS A 325 52.30 -4.59 14.09
C LYS A 325 51.52 -3.69 15.07
N PRO A 326 52.10 -3.36 16.24
CA PRO A 326 51.41 -2.60 17.27
C PRO A 326 51.03 -1.19 16.82
N ASP A 327 51.90 -0.53 16.04
CA ASP A 327 51.60 0.78 15.47
C ASP A 327 50.34 0.76 14.58
N TYR A 328 50.09 -0.31 13.83
CA TYR A 328 48.92 -0.43 12.97
C TYR A 328 47.64 -0.56 13.81
N PHE A 329 47.69 -1.38 14.87
CA PHE A 329 46.59 -1.52 15.82
C PHE A 329 46.28 -0.19 16.53
N ALA A 330 47.31 0.47 17.08
CA ALA A 330 47.15 1.72 17.79
C ALA A 330 46.60 2.84 16.89
N ARG A 331 47.11 2.94 15.65
CA ARG A 331 46.57 3.88 14.66
C ARG A 331 45.11 3.61 14.31
N ALA A 332 44.71 2.34 14.20
CA ALA A 332 43.33 1.98 13.90
C ALA A 332 42.37 2.44 15.00
N ILE A 333 42.67 2.09 16.26
CA ILE A 333 41.82 2.38 17.42
C ILE A 333 41.73 3.89 17.67
N ILE A 334 42.87 4.59 17.70
CA ILE A 334 42.90 6.05 17.88
C ILE A 334 42.24 6.76 16.70
N GLY A 335 42.48 6.29 15.47
CA GLY A 335 41.83 6.80 14.28
C GLY A 335 40.31 6.71 14.38
N TYR A 336 39.76 5.55 14.74
CA TYR A 336 38.31 5.40 14.93
C TYR A 336 37.73 6.25 16.05
N ALA A 337 38.50 6.51 17.11
CA ALA A 337 38.09 7.34 18.22
C ALA A 337 38.11 8.86 17.91
N THR A 338 38.87 9.29 16.88
CA THR A 338 39.21 10.71 16.68
C THR A 338 39.05 11.25 15.25
N MET A 339 38.79 10.41 14.24
CA MET A 339 38.66 10.88 12.85
C MET A 339 37.43 11.81 12.68
N ASP A 340 37.56 12.82 11.82
CA ASP A 340 36.45 13.75 11.57
C ASP A 340 35.26 13.09 10.83
N ASN A 341 34.16 13.82 10.73
CA ASN A 341 32.94 13.34 10.07
C ASN A 341 33.15 12.95 8.59
N ASP A 342 34.09 13.59 7.89
CA ASP A 342 34.37 13.29 6.48
C ASP A 342 35.10 11.95 6.34
N ALA A 343 36.17 11.77 7.12
CA ALA A 343 36.96 10.53 7.20
C ALA A 343 36.16 9.35 7.76
N MET A 344 35.17 9.60 8.62
CA MET A 344 34.21 8.61 9.13
C MET A 344 33.14 8.21 8.10
N GLY A 345 33.05 8.95 6.99
CA GLY A 345 32.10 8.71 5.89
C GLY A 345 30.69 9.21 6.18
N LEU A 346 30.50 10.09 7.16
CA LEU A 346 29.20 10.66 7.53
C LEU A 346 28.68 11.65 6.47
N ASP A 347 27.40 11.99 6.63
CA ASP A 347 26.72 13.03 5.85
C ASP A 347 27.23 14.41 6.28
N ILE A 348 27.87 15.11 5.34
CA ILE A 348 28.44 16.46 5.53
C ILE A 348 27.74 17.53 4.66
N PHE A 349 26.70 17.14 3.91
CA PHE A 349 25.99 18.01 2.96
C PHE A 349 24.52 18.24 3.39
N THR A 350 24.11 17.61 4.49
CA THR A 350 22.87 17.92 5.20
C THR A 350 23.20 18.61 6.52
N GLU A 351 22.84 19.88 6.64
CA GLU A 351 22.95 20.67 7.86
C GLU A 351 21.78 20.37 8.81
N ARG A 352 22.01 20.49 10.12
CA ARG A 352 20.94 20.45 11.13
C ARG A 352 20.88 21.78 11.86
N GLU A 353 19.69 22.39 11.86
CA GLU A 353 19.37 23.54 12.70
C GLU A 353 18.17 23.18 13.58
N GLY A 354 18.41 23.00 14.88
CA GLY A 354 17.41 22.50 15.81
C GLY A 354 16.88 21.12 15.41
N VAL A 355 15.57 21.00 15.20
CA VAL A 355 14.89 19.76 14.77
C VAL A 355 14.86 19.58 13.25
N HIS A 356 15.23 20.60 12.49
CA HIS A 356 15.10 20.62 11.03
C HIS A 356 16.41 20.26 10.34
N ARG A 357 16.29 19.64 9.17
CA ARG A 357 17.42 19.31 8.28
C ARG A 357 17.38 20.20 7.06
N TYR A 358 18.55 20.64 6.61
CA TYR A 358 18.69 21.47 5.42
C TYR A 358 19.71 20.86 4.48
N THR A 359 19.52 21.03 3.18
CA THR A 359 20.52 20.68 2.18
C THR A 359 20.60 21.79 1.14
N THR A 360 21.78 22.05 0.63
CA THR A 360 22.00 23.06 -0.41
C THR A 360 22.09 22.37 -1.77
N VAL A 361 21.31 22.83 -2.73
CA VAL A 361 21.23 22.30 -4.11
C VAL A 361 21.25 23.44 -5.11
N ASP A 362 21.54 23.16 -6.38
CA ASP A 362 21.55 24.18 -7.44
C ASP A 362 20.20 24.15 -8.18
N ASP A 363 19.53 25.29 -8.28
CA ASP A 363 18.29 25.41 -9.05
C ASP A 363 18.54 25.24 -10.57
N VAL A 364 17.47 25.21 -11.37
CA VAL A 364 17.61 25.09 -12.84
C VAL A 364 18.39 26.23 -13.50
N SER A 365 18.53 27.37 -12.84
CA SER A 365 19.30 28.53 -13.30
C SER A 365 20.76 28.50 -12.81
N GLY A 366 21.12 27.52 -11.97
CA GLY A 366 22.46 27.38 -11.38
C GLY A 366 22.67 28.19 -10.10
N ASN A 367 21.63 28.78 -9.52
CA ASN A 367 21.73 29.48 -8.25
C ASN A 367 21.63 28.49 -7.08
N GLU A 368 22.44 28.69 -6.04
CA GLU A 368 22.35 27.89 -4.83
C GLU A 368 21.03 28.15 -4.10
N LYS A 369 20.33 27.07 -3.75
CA LYS A 369 19.09 27.07 -2.99
C LYS A 369 19.24 26.16 -1.78
N ARG A 370 18.95 26.70 -0.60
CA ARG A 370 18.86 25.95 0.66
C ARG A 370 17.45 25.39 0.83
N LEU A 371 17.33 24.08 1.05
CA LEU A 371 16.05 23.37 1.15
C LEU A 371 15.88 22.68 2.50
N ARG A 372 14.75 22.93 3.16
CA ARG A 372 14.36 22.19 4.37
C ARG A 372 13.85 20.79 3.98
N LEU A 373 14.38 19.77 4.65
CA LEU A 373 14.02 18.36 4.50
C LEU A 373 13.20 17.90 5.71
N ASP A 374 12.02 17.34 5.43
CA ASP A 374 11.13 16.79 6.47
C ASP A 374 11.52 15.33 6.82
N LYS A 375 10.54 14.51 7.22
CA LYS A 375 10.73 13.08 7.47
C LYS A 375 10.97 12.34 6.15
N ALA A 376 12.01 11.50 6.12
CA ALA A 376 12.30 10.63 4.98
C ALA A 376 11.09 9.76 4.63
N MET A 377 10.70 9.79 3.36
CA MET A 377 9.57 9.05 2.78
C MET A 377 10.00 7.64 2.32
N VAL A 378 11.22 7.51 1.80
CA VAL A 378 11.77 6.27 1.24
C VAL A 378 13.21 6.07 1.72
N ARG A 379 13.60 4.83 2.03
CA ARG A 379 14.98 4.44 2.38
C ARG A 379 15.27 3.04 1.86
N GLN A 380 16.28 2.90 1.01
CA GLN A 380 16.73 1.58 0.52
C GLN A 380 17.65 0.89 1.54
N ARG A 381 17.42 -0.41 1.79
CA ARG A 381 18.13 -1.21 2.81
C ARG A 381 19.06 -2.26 2.18
N ALA A 382 20.14 -1.80 1.57
CA ALA A 382 21.23 -2.61 1.02
C ALA A 382 22.56 -1.85 1.18
N ILE A 383 23.69 -2.54 1.07
CA ILE A 383 25.05 -1.99 1.04
C ILE A 383 25.37 -1.50 -0.39
N VAL A 384 25.54 -2.42 -1.34
CA VAL A 384 25.88 -2.19 -2.75
C VAL A 384 24.62 -1.92 -3.55
N CYS A 385 24.22 -0.65 -3.60
CA CYS A 385 22.97 -0.24 -4.23
C CYS A 385 22.97 1.24 -4.60
N ARG A 386 21.82 1.74 -5.07
CA ARG A 386 21.60 3.17 -5.28
C ARG A 386 21.44 3.95 -3.97
N GLY A 387 21.18 3.29 -2.84
CA GLY A 387 21.01 3.96 -1.54
C GLY A 387 19.90 5.01 -1.55
N THR A 388 18.88 4.83 -2.41
CA THR A 388 17.90 5.87 -2.69
C THR A 388 17.16 6.29 -1.42
N THR A 389 17.18 7.60 -1.14
CA THR A 389 16.55 8.22 0.02
C THR A 389 15.79 9.46 -0.41
N CYS A 390 14.48 9.49 -0.15
CA CYS A 390 13.63 10.60 -0.55
C CYS A 390 13.11 11.37 0.66
N TYR A 391 13.12 12.69 0.59
CA TYR A 391 12.58 13.60 1.59
C TYR A 391 11.52 14.51 0.95
N ARG A 392 10.46 14.79 1.68
CA ARG A 392 9.56 15.89 1.33
C ARG A 392 10.26 17.21 1.70
N THR A 393 10.13 18.21 0.83
CA THR A 393 10.60 19.57 1.10
C THR A 393 9.45 20.45 1.58
N GLU A 394 9.77 21.55 2.26
CA GLU A 394 8.78 22.56 2.69
C GLU A 394 7.93 23.10 1.52
N ASP A 395 8.54 23.32 0.36
CA ASP A 395 7.86 23.78 -0.86
C ASP A 395 6.94 22.71 -1.51
N GLY A 396 6.74 21.55 -0.88
CA GLY A 396 5.89 20.48 -1.41
C GLY A 396 6.53 19.64 -2.53
N ASN A 397 7.85 19.72 -2.73
CA ASN A 397 8.63 18.92 -3.68
C ASN A 397 9.25 17.68 -3.00
N VAL A 398 9.95 16.86 -3.79
CA VAL A 398 10.69 15.68 -3.29
C VAL A 398 12.18 15.82 -3.60
N ALA A 399 13.03 15.75 -2.57
CA ALA A 399 14.47 15.65 -2.70
C ALA A 399 14.90 14.17 -2.63
N LYS A 400 15.45 13.64 -3.73
CA LYS A 400 15.95 12.26 -3.91
C LYS A 400 17.47 12.27 -3.85
N PHE A 401 18.04 11.62 -2.84
CA PHE A 401 19.46 11.32 -2.74
C PHE A 401 19.71 9.91 -3.27
N SER A 402 20.63 9.72 -4.20
CA SER A 402 20.93 8.40 -4.76
C SER A 402 22.30 8.31 -5.43
N TRP A 403 22.83 7.08 -5.47
CA TRP A 403 24.07 6.67 -6.13
C TRP A 403 23.76 6.07 -7.51
N ALA A 404 23.81 6.90 -8.55
CA ALA A 404 23.62 6.48 -9.93
C ALA A 404 24.91 5.90 -10.52
N SER A 405 24.80 4.89 -11.39
CA SER A 405 25.96 4.36 -12.13
C SER A 405 26.45 5.39 -13.15
N ASP A 406 27.76 5.63 -13.23
CA ASP A 406 28.34 6.54 -14.23
C ASP A 406 28.27 5.99 -15.66
N LYS A 407 27.99 4.69 -15.80
CA LYS A 407 27.77 4.02 -17.08
C LYS A 407 26.40 4.34 -17.70
N ARG A 408 25.56 5.12 -17.00
CA ARG A 408 24.20 5.50 -17.45
C ARG A 408 24.07 7.01 -17.51
N LYS A 409 23.16 7.46 -18.38
CA LYS A 409 22.68 8.84 -18.32
C LYS A 409 21.96 9.05 -17.00
N LEU A 410 22.25 10.17 -16.33
CA LEU A 410 21.62 10.51 -15.06
C LEU A 410 20.13 10.83 -15.26
N GLU A 411 19.29 10.47 -14.29
CA GLU A 411 17.85 10.79 -14.32
C GLU A 411 17.58 12.28 -14.55
N VAL A 412 18.40 13.16 -13.94
CA VAL A 412 18.28 14.62 -14.15
C VAL A 412 18.38 15.02 -15.63
N GLU A 413 19.26 14.37 -16.39
CA GLU A 413 19.42 14.65 -17.83
C GLU A 413 18.22 14.16 -18.63
N GLN A 414 17.69 12.98 -18.27
CA GLN A 414 16.53 12.40 -18.94
C GLN A 414 15.26 13.22 -18.68
N LEU A 415 15.05 13.69 -17.45
CA LEU A 415 13.91 14.55 -17.10
C LEU A 415 14.02 15.92 -17.78
N LYS A 416 15.21 16.55 -17.79
CA LYS A 416 15.46 17.79 -18.53
C LYS A 416 15.21 17.62 -20.04
N LEU A 417 15.63 16.49 -20.61
CA LEU A 417 15.39 16.17 -22.02
C LEU A 417 13.90 15.96 -22.31
N ALA A 418 13.19 15.26 -21.44
CA ALA A 418 11.75 15.06 -21.56
C ALA A 418 10.99 16.40 -21.52
N GLU A 419 11.34 17.29 -20.59
CA GLU A 419 10.76 18.63 -20.51
C GLU A 419 11.07 19.47 -21.75
N LEU A 420 12.33 19.47 -22.22
CA LEU A 420 12.73 20.16 -23.46
C LEU A 420 11.93 19.69 -24.68
N ARG A 421 11.61 18.39 -24.74
CA ARG A 421 10.80 17.79 -25.83
C ARG A 421 9.30 17.96 -25.64
N GLY A 422 8.85 18.64 -24.58
CA GLY A 422 7.42 18.87 -24.32
C GLY A 422 6.65 17.63 -23.85
N VAL A 423 7.32 16.68 -23.21
CA VAL A 423 6.68 15.50 -22.60
C VAL A 423 5.76 15.94 -21.46
N LYS A 424 4.57 15.34 -21.39
CA LYS A 424 3.56 15.59 -20.34
C LYS A 424 3.44 14.40 -19.40
N GLY A 425 3.04 14.66 -18.14
CA GLY A 425 2.72 13.62 -17.16
C GLY A 425 3.95 12.93 -16.52
N VAL A 426 5.15 13.48 -16.69
CA VAL A 426 6.37 13.03 -16.01
C VAL A 426 6.82 14.14 -15.04
N ALA A 427 7.43 13.75 -13.92
CA ALA A 427 7.94 14.73 -12.95
C ALA A 427 8.97 15.68 -13.58
N LYS A 428 9.08 16.88 -13.01
CA LYS A 428 9.95 17.96 -13.49
C LYS A 428 11.11 18.19 -12.54
N VAL A 429 12.26 18.56 -13.08
CA VAL A 429 13.44 18.92 -12.29
C VAL A 429 13.26 20.33 -11.73
N VAL A 430 13.40 20.48 -10.42
CA VAL A 430 13.40 21.76 -9.72
C VAL A 430 14.83 22.21 -9.42
N ALA A 431 15.65 21.28 -8.92
CA ALA A 431 17.03 21.53 -8.53
C ALA A 431 17.82 20.23 -8.59
N HIS A 432 19.14 20.33 -8.70
CA HIS A 432 20.04 19.18 -8.73
C HIS A 432 21.41 19.57 -8.21
N ARG A 433 22.05 18.66 -7.47
CA ARG A 433 23.46 18.80 -7.09
C ARG A 433 24.16 17.45 -7.13
N GLN A 434 25.30 17.39 -7.79
CA GLN A 434 26.23 16.28 -7.67
C GLN A 434 27.10 16.48 -6.42
N ILE A 435 27.13 15.49 -5.54
CA ILE A 435 27.80 15.56 -4.24
C ILE A 435 29.21 14.96 -4.32
N THR A 436 29.34 13.71 -4.76
CA THR A 436 30.65 13.03 -4.87
C THR A 436 30.55 11.81 -5.79
N THR A 437 31.66 11.09 -5.99
CA THR A 437 31.71 9.84 -6.75
C THR A 437 32.51 8.77 -6.00
N ILE A 438 32.22 7.49 -6.25
CA ILE A 438 33.01 6.38 -5.69
C ILE A 438 34.47 6.50 -6.13
N ALA A 439 34.75 6.92 -7.36
CA ALA A 439 36.11 7.15 -7.84
C ALA A 439 36.87 8.23 -7.03
N GLN A 440 36.21 9.35 -6.70
CA GLN A 440 36.80 10.35 -5.80
C GLN A 440 37.02 9.76 -4.42
N MET A 441 36.04 9.05 -3.86
CA MET A 441 36.15 8.42 -2.54
C MET A 441 37.18 7.30 -2.49
N ARG A 442 37.51 6.64 -3.60
CA ARG A 442 38.53 5.58 -3.70
C ARG A 442 39.88 6.08 -4.24
N LYS A 443 40.02 7.37 -4.55
CA LYS A 443 41.29 7.96 -5.02
C LYS A 443 42.46 7.65 -4.07
N GLY A 444 43.58 7.18 -4.62
CA GLY A 444 44.77 6.80 -3.86
C GLY A 444 44.80 5.34 -3.37
N LEU A 445 43.78 4.54 -3.68
CA LEU A 445 43.74 3.10 -3.37
C LEU A 445 44.08 2.25 -4.61
N ASP A 446 44.82 1.16 -4.41
CA ASP A 446 45.16 0.19 -5.46
C ASP A 446 44.39 -1.13 -5.32
N PHE A 447 43.45 -1.36 -6.22
CA PHE A 447 42.59 -2.55 -6.26
C PHE A 447 43.14 -3.67 -7.14
N LYS A 448 44.22 -3.44 -7.91
CA LYS A 448 44.69 -4.39 -8.93
C LYS A 448 45.23 -5.67 -8.27
N GLY A 449 44.64 -6.82 -8.62
CA GLY A 449 45.03 -8.12 -8.05
C GLY A 449 44.46 -8.41 -6.65
N HIS A 450 43.70 -7.49 -6.06
CA HIS A 450 43.19 -7.59 -4.68
C HIS A 450 41.76 -8.13 -4.57
N ARG A 451 41.12 -8.55 -5.67
CA ARG A 451 39.75 -9.10 -5.64
C ARG A 451 39.73 -10.44 -4.90
N HIS A 452 38.90 -10.53 -3.88
CA HIS A 452 38.70 -11.79 -3.15
C HIS A 452 37.74 -12.71 -3.91
N ARG A 453 38.08 -14.00 -4.02
CA ARG A 453 37.23 -15.05 -4.61
C ARG A 453 36.73 -16.00 -3.52
N PHE A 454 35.41 -16.12 -3.38
CA PHE A 454 34.79 -17.04 -2.43
C PHE A 454 34.78 -18.47 -2.98
N ARG A 455 34.83 -19.49 -2.10
CA ARG A 455 35.05 -20.90 -2.46
C ARG A 455 33.96 -21.53 -3.36
N ASN A 456 32.80 -20.90 -3.55
CA ASN A 456 31.65 -21.41 -4.30
C ASN A 456 31.23 -20.54 -5.50
N GLU A 457 32.10 -19.68 -6.05
CA GLU A 457 31.73 -18.80 -7.17
C GLU A 457 31.33 -19.54 -8.48
N ASP A 458 31.85 -20.75 -8.72
CA ASP A 458 31.78 -21.49 -10.00
C ASP A 458 30.81 -22.70 -10.03
N ALA A 459 30.07 -23.00 -8.96
CA ALA A 459 29.13 -24.14 -8.94
C ALA A 459 27.80 -23.80 -9.65
N PRO A 460 27.30 -24.61 -10.62
CA PRO A 460 25.97 -24.43 -11.19
C PRO A 460 24.89 -24.68 -10.12
N LEU A 461 24.08 -23.67 -9.83
CA LEU A 461 23.01 -23.75 -8.83
C LEU A 461 21.75 -24.37 -9.47
N ALA A 462 21.61 -25.69 -9.39
CA ALA A 462 20.29 -26.34 -9.41
C ALA A 462 19.85 -26.59 -7.95
N PRO A 463 18.61 -26.27 -7.56
CA PRO A 463 18.11 -26.69 -6.25
C PRO A 463 17.97 -28.22 -6.25
N LYS A 464 18.70 -28.91 -5.38
CA LYS A 464 18.39 -30.30 -5.02
C LYS A 464 17.10 -30.29 -4.21
N TRP A 465 15.96 -30.48 -4.86
CA TRP A 465 14.79 -31.01 -4.18
C TRP A 465 14.92 -32.53 -4.14
N SER A 466 14.73 -33.09 -2.95
CA SER A 466 14.56 -34.52 -2.74
C SER A 466 13.33 -35.00 -3.51
N ASP A 467 13.55 -35.87 -4.49
CA ASP A 467 12.50 -36.54 -5.26
C ASP A 467 11.59 -37.34 -4.32
N HIS A 468 10.37 -36.86 -4.10
CA HIS A 468 9.23 -37.74 -3.88
C HIS A 468 8.52 -37.90 -5.21
N THR A 469 8.84 -39.01 -5.87
CA THR A 469 8.19 -39.54 -7.07
C THR A 469 6.67 -39.54 -6.91
N ILE A 470 5.98 -38.71 -7.70
CA ILE A 470 4.60 -38.94 -8.11
C ILE A 470 4.65 -39.22 -9.61
N ASN A 471 4.30 -40.46 -9.98
CA ASN A 471 4.26 -40.94 -11.35
C ASN A 471 3.34 -40.07 -12.21
N ALA A 472 3.92 -39.38 -13.20
CA ALA A 472 3.19 -38.78 -14.30
C ALA A 472 3.07 -39.79 -15.45
N SER A 473 1.83 -40.11 -15.83
CA SER A 473 1.53 -40.59 -17.19
C SER A 473 0.58 -39.59 -17.83
N GLY A 474 1.06 -38.90 -18.87
CA GLY A 474 0.30 -37.85 -19.55
C GLY A 474 1.19 -37.10 -20.54
N LYS A 475 1.12 -37.51 -21.81
CA LYS A 475 1.93 -37.08 -22.95
C LYS A 475 1.91 -35.56 -23.16
N SER A 476 3.09 -34.94 -23.29
CA SER A 476 3.26 -33.61 -23.85
C SER A 476 3.39 -33.70 -25.38
N PHE A 477 2.58 -32.91 -26.09
CA PHE A 477 2.74 -32.64 -27.51
C PHE A 477 3.15 -31.17 -27.68
N LEU A 478 4.27 -30.93 -28.35
CA LEU A 478 4.64 -29.65 -28.96
C LEU A 478 5.26 -29.99 -30.32
N PRO A 479 4.79 -29.44 -31.45
CA PRO A 479 5.47 -29.54 -32.72
C PRO A 479 6.52 -28.44 -32.87
N THR A 480 7.72 -28.88 -33.25
CA THR A 480 8.88 -28.08 -33.61
C THR A 480 8.70 -27.45 -34.98
N LYS A 481 8.96 -26.14 -35.14
CA LYS A 481 9.48 -25.51 -36.37
C LYS A 481 9.63 -23.99 -36.18
N ILE A 482 10.87 -23.52 -35.97
CA ILE A 482 11.30 -22.22 -36.53
C ILE A 482 12.66 -22.43 -37.16
N ASN A 483 12.73 -21.97 -38.40
CA ASN A 483 13.66 -22.29 -39.46
C ASN A 483 14.98 -21.51 -39.30
N ASP A 484 16.11 -22.21 -39.35
CA ASP A 484 17.41 -21.65 -39.67
C ASP A 484 17.43 -21.27 -41.17
N GLN A 485 17.80 -20.02 -41.50
CA GLN A 485 18.83 -19.66 -42.48
C GLN A 485 18.65 -18.26 -43.11
N LEU A 486 19.78 -17.52 -43.07
CA LEU A 486 20.21 -16.33 -43.82
C LEU A 486 19.58 -14.95 -43.54
N SER A 487 20.34 -14.12 -42.80
CA SER A 487 21.06 -13.03 -43.46
C SER A 487 22.33 -12.65 -42.70
N THR A 488 23.44 -12.88 -43.39
CA THR A 488 24.82 -12.48 -43.15
C THR A 488 25.01 -10.97 -42.93
N GLY A 489 25.99 -10.60 -42.10
CA GLY A 489 26.73 -9.34 -42.25
C GLY A 489 26.48 -8.21 -41.24
N LYS A 490 26.99 -8.40 -40.01
CA LYS A 490 27.62 -7.41 -39.10
C LYS A 490 27.43 -7.92 -37.67
N THR A 491 28.42 -8.65 -37.18
CA THR A 491 28.62 -8.95 -35.76
C THR A 491 28.67 -7.63 -34.99
N LYS A 492 27.53 -7.22 -34.42
CA LYS A 492 27.52 -6.19 -33.37
C LYS A 492 28.23 -6.78 -32.14
N PRO A 493 29.09 -6.01 -31.45
CA PRO A 493 29.84 -6.55 -30.33
C PRO A 493 28.86 -7.02 -29.25
N SER A 494 28.97 -8.31 -28.90
CA SER A 494 28.38 -8.85 -27.69
C SER A 494 28.79 -7.97 -26.51
N LEU A 495 27.81 -7.46 -25.77
CA LEU A 495 28.00 -6.69 -24.52
C LEU A 495 28.61 -7.53 -23.37
N TYR A 496 29.07 -8.76 -23.66
CA TYR A 496 29.92 -9.58 -22.79
C TYR A 496 31.42 -9.36 -23.02
N ALA A 497 31.85 -8.17 -23.42
CA ALA A 497 33.16 -7.74 -22.98
C ALA A 497 33.04 -7.48 -21.47
N PRO A 498 33.72 -8.24 -20.58
CA PRO A 498 33.79 -7.86 -19.18
C PRO A 498 34.33 -6.43 -19.15
N SER A 499 33.61 -5.49 -18.54
CA SER A 499 34.18 -4.15 -18.40
C SER A 499 35.52 -4.27 -17.68
N GLU A 500 36.55 -3.62 -18.20
CA GLU A 500 37.90 -3.61 -17.61
C GLU A 500 37.91 -3.05 -16.16
N ASP A 501 36.85 -2.34 -15.77
CA ASP A 501 36.70 -1.76 -14.43
C ASP A 501 36.57 -2.84 -13.35
N LEU A 502 37.48 -2.80 -12.37
CA LEU A 502 37.50 -3.72 -11.23
C LEU A 502 36.25 -3.60 -10.35
N TRP A 503 35.66 -2.40 -10.25
CA TRP A 503 34.46 -2.10 -9.47
C TRP A 503 33.59 -1.06 -10.21
N GLU A 504 32.31 -0.98 -9.88
CA GLU A 504 31.38 -0.03 -10.52
C GLU A 504 31.52 1.37 -9.92
N ASN A 505 31.82 2.37 -10.73
CA ASN A 505 31.80 3.75 -10.26
C ASN A 505 30.36 4.30 -10.20
N ARG A 506 30.08 5.07 -9.14
CA ARG A 506 28.76 5.63 -8.87
C ARG A 506 28.86 7.10 -8.51
N ILE A 507 27.94 7.90 -9.04
CA ILE A 507 27.78 9.33 -8.79
C ILE A 507 26.69 9.50 -7.73
N TYR A 508 27.04 10.12 -6.62
CA TYR A 508 26.09 10.50 -5.59
C TYR A 508 25.55 11.90 -5.84
N SER A 509 24.24 12.03 -5.94
CA SER A 509 23.58 13.29 -6.23
C SER A 509 22.29 13.46 -5.43
N CYS A 510 21.90 14.72 -5.23
CA CYS A 510 20.57 15.12 -4.79
C CYS A 510 19.80 15.67 -6.00
N LEU A 511 18.65 15.09 -6.30
CA LEU A 511 17.74 15.52 -7.36
C LEU A 511 16.42 15.95 -6.71
N VAL A 512 15.95 17.16 -7.00
CA VAL A 512 14.68 17.69 -6.50
C VAL A 512 13.65 17.70 -7.62
N VAL A 513 12.51 17.05 -7.41
CA VAL A 513 11.46 16.91 -8.41
C VAL A 513 10.09 17.38 -7.93
N SER A 514 9.26 17.81 -8.89
CA SER A 514 7.89 18.27 -8.70
C SER A 514 6.94 17.63 -9.71
N PRO A 515 5.66 17.38 -9.38
CA PRO A 515 5.04 17.52 -8.06
C PRO A 515 5.34 16.33 -7.14
N ALA A 516 5.21 16.52 -5.82
CA ALA A 516 5.15 15.39 -4.90
C ALA A 516 3.81 14.64 -5.06
N GLY A 517 3.86 13.31 -4.97
CA GLY A 517 2.68 12.45 -5.04
C GLY A 517 2.75 11.28 -4.08
N ARG A 518 1.65 10.52 -3.99
CA ARG A 518 1.61 9.22 -3.29
C ARG A 518 1.85 8.11 -4.30
N VAL A 519 2.56 7.05 -3.95
CA VAL A 519 2.69 5.87 -4.84
C VAL A 519 1.31 5.27 -5.16
N ILE A 520 1.14 4.65 -6.33
CA ILE A 520 -0.18 4.15 -6.77
C ILE A 520 -0.81 3.14 -5.81
N SER A 521 0.00 2.36 -5.09
CA SER A 521 -0.48 1.42 -4.06
C SER A 521 -1.19 2.12 -2.89
N ALA A 522 -1.03 3.43 -2.73
CA ALA A 522 -1.71 4.22 -1.73
C ALA A 522 -3.14 4.65 -2.13
N PHE A 523 -3.69 4.13 -3.24
CA PHE A 523 -5.04 4.47 -3.70
C PHE A 523 -6.12 4.27 -2.61
N GLU A 524 -7.13 5.13 -2.62
CA GLU A 524 -8.23 5.14 -1.65
C GLU A 524 -9.57 4.71 -2.25
N SER A 525 -9.69 4.71 -3.58
CA SER A 525 -10.86 4.21 -4.31
C SER A 525 -10.47 3.50 -5.61
N VAL A 526 -11.37 2.66 -6.13
CA VAL A 526 -11.17 2.00 -7.43
C VAL A 526 -11.06 3.04 -8.55
N ARG A 527 -11.87 4.10 -8.48
CA ARG A 527 -11.81 5.21 -9.43
C ARG A 527 -10.46 5.91 -9.43
N GLU A 528 -9.91 6.22 -8.25
CA GLU A 528 -8.58 6.86 -8.14
C GLU A 528 -7.49 5.97 -8.73
N LEU A 529 -7.52 4.66 -8.46
CA LEU A 529 -6.59 3.69 -9.06
C LEU A 529 -6.66 3.72 -10.59
N LEU A 530 -7.87 3.62 -11.16
CA LEU A 530 -8.08 3.58 -12.61
C LEU A 530 -7.73 4.90 -13.30
N GLU A 531 -8.10 6.04 -12.71
CA GLU A 531 -7.78 7.37 -13.24
C GLU A 531 -6.27 7.63 -13.21
N SER A 532 -5.60 7.25 -12.13
CA SER A 532 -4.14 7.40 -12.00
C SER A 532 -3.40 6.49 -12.99
N LEU A 533 -3.83 5.24 -13.15
CA LEU A 533 -3.23 4.31 -14.11
C LEU A 533 -3.42 4.80 -15.54
N ARG A 534 -4.62 5.27 -15.90
CA ARG A 534 -4.90 5.86 -17.22
C ARG A 534 -3.98 7.04 -17.53
N ASP A 535 -3.85 7.97 -16.58
CA ASP A 535 -3.05 9.17 -16.80
C ASP A 535 -1.54 8.86 -16.82
N ALA A 536 -1.08 7.85 -16.08
CA ALA A 536 0.28 7.33 -16.19
C ALA A 536 0.54 6.66 -17.56
N ILE A 537 -0.43 5.97 -18.15
CA ILE A 537 -0.32 5.44 -19.53
C ILE A 537 -0.27 6.59 -20.55
N LYS A 538 -1.05 7.65 -20.36
CA LYS A 538 -0.96 8.87 -21.21
C LYS A 538 0.42 9.54 -21.08
N ALA A 539 0.97 9.59 -19.87
CA ALA A 539 2.31 10.08 -19.62
C ALA A 539 3.37 9.21 -20.33
N HIS A 540 3.25 7.89 -20.24
CA HIS A 540 4.11 6.94 -20.96
C HIS A 540 4.04 7.13 -22.47
N ARG A 541 2.83 7.29 -23.02
CA ARG A 541 2.63 7.60 -24.44
C ARG A 541 3.34 8.89 -24.82
N SER A 542 3.19 9.96 -24.04
CA SER A 542 3.87 11.23 -24.31
C SER A 542 5.41 11.08 -24.23
N LEU A 543 5.91 10.33 -23.26
CA LEU A 543 7.33 10.04 -23.11
C LEU A 543 7.89 9.28 -24.32
N TYR A 544 7.13 8.30 -24.84
CA TYR A 544 7.53 7.49 -25.98
C TYR A 544 7.39 8.24 -27.32
N VAL A 545 6.22 8.80 -27.61
CA VAL A 545 5.88 9.42 -28.89
C VAL A 545 6.50 10.81 -29.03
N THR A 546 6.32 11.67 -28.02
CA THR A 546 6.84 13.05 -28.04
C THR A 546 8.30 13.07 -27.57
N GLY A 547 8.60 12.34 -26.51
CA GLY A 547 9.93 12.36 -25.89
C GLY A 547 10.96 11.48 -26.60
N ASN A 548 10.55 10.52 -27.44
CA ASN A 548 11.44 9.50 -28.01
C ASN A 548 12.27 8.75 -26.94
N ILE A 549 11.66 8.56 -25.76
CA ILE A 549 12.25 7.94 -24.57
C ILE A 549 11.40 6.73 -24.17
N LEU A 550 12.03 5.59 -23.97
CA LEU A 550 11.41 4.39 -23.43
C LEU A 550 11.69 4.30 -21.93
N HIS A 551 10.68 3.99 -21.10
CA HIS A 551 10.83 4.00 -19.64
C HIS A 551 11.55 2.75 -19.10
N ARG A 552 11.14 1.55 -19.53
CA ARG A 552 11.77 0.25 -19.17
C ARG A 552 11.71 -0.17 -17.70
N ASP A 553 10.92 0.51 -16.87
CA ASP A 553 10.78 0.17 -15.44
C ASP A 553 9.43 0.63 -14.88
N ILE A 554 8.35 0.29 -15.58
CA ILE A 554 7.01 0.55 -15.07
C ILE A 554 6.74 -0.39 -13.88
N SER A 555 6.45 0.22 -12.72
CA SER A 555 6.13 -0.47 -11.48
C SER A 555 5.22 0.39 -10.60
N PRO A 556 4.57 -0.18 -9.56
CA PRO A 556 3.71 0.60 -8.68
C PRO A 556 4.44 1.73 -7.92
N ASN A 557 5.75 1.60 -7.74
CA ASN A 557 6.56 2.59 -7.04
C ASN A 557 6.98 3.76 -7.95
N ASN A 558 6.93 3.57 -9.27
CA ASN A 558 7.30 4.56 -10.27
C ASN A 558 6.07 5.28 -10.87
N ILE A 559 4.88 4.98 -10.35
CA ILE A 559 3.63 5.66 -10.68
C ILE A 559 3.13 6.38 -9.43
N ILE A 560 2.96 7.70 -9.51
CA ILE A 560 2.47 8.52 -8.41
C ILE A 560 1.06 9.05 -8.71
N ILE A 561 0.22 9.04 -7.69
CA ILE A 561 -1.07 9.71 -7.60
C ILE A 561 -0.83 11.16 -7.22
N THR A 562 -1.35 12.08 -8.03
CA THR A 562 -1.13 13.52 -7.93
C THR A 562 -2.44 14.28 -7.80
N GLN A 563 -2.36 15.52 -7.31
CA GLN A 563 -3.51 16.42 -7.30
C GLN A 563 -3.57 17.15 -8.65
N PRO A 564 -4.69 17.08 -9.41
CA PRO A 564 -4.80 17.67 -10.74
C PRO A 564 -4.33 19.13 -10.82
N LYS A 565 -4.71 19.95 -9.84
CA LYS A 565 -4.38 21.38 -9.77
C LYS A 565 -2.88 21.68 -9.81
N THR A 566 -2.04 20.79 -9.26
CA THR A 566 -0.58 20.98 -9.19
C THR A 566 0.18 20.15 -10.23
N ALA A 567 -0.52 19.31 -10.98
CA ALA A 567 0.05 18.31 -11.88
C ALA A 567 -0.39 18.48 -13.35
N GLY A 568 -0.86 19.67 -13.73
CA GLY A 568 -1.35 19.92 -15.09
C GLY A 568 -2.53 19.00 -15.47
N ASP A 569 -3.43 18.78 -14.51
CA ASP A 569 -4.61 17.91 -14.57
C ASP A 569 -4.35 16.40 -14.61
N PHE A 570 -3.09 15.95 -14.54
CA PHE A 570 -2.78 14.54 -14.41
C PHE A 570 -3.10 14.04 -12.99
N LYS A 571 -3.91 12.97 -12.90
CA LYS A 571 -4.17 12.25 -11.64
C LYS A 571 -3.10 11.20 -11.34
N GLY A 572 -2.39 10.75 -12.38
CA GLY A 572 -1.26 9.84 -12.28
C GLY A 572 -0.10 10.31 -13.14
N MET A 573 1.11 10.29 -12.59
CA MET A 573 2.35 10.70 -13.27
C MET A 573 3.43 9.63 -13.13
N LEU A 574 4.40 9.65 -14.05
CA LEU A 574 5.58 8.78 -14.02
C LEU A 574 6.78 9.47 -13.39
N ILE A 575 7.56 8.70 -12.65
CA ILE A 575 8.82 9.10 -12.01
C ILE A 575 9.89 8.02 -12.26
N ASP A 576 11.14 8.32 -11.93
CA ASP A 576 12.28 7.41 -12.04
C ASP A 576 12.63 7.02 -13.49
N LEU A 577 13.30 7.94 -14.18
CA LEU A 577 13.84 7.71 -15.54
C LEU A 577 15.28 7.14 -15.54
N ASP A 578 15.77 6.60 -14.42
CA ASP A 578 17.15 6.10 -14.31
C ASP A 578 17.45 4.91 -15.26
N LEU A 579 16.42 4.16 -15.69
CA LEU A 579 16.55 3.05 -16.65
C LEU A 579 16.08 3.41 -18.05
N ALA A 580 15.69 4.67 -18.26
CA ALA A 580 15.13 5.11 -19.51
C ALA A 580 16.17 5.09 -20.64
N LYS A 581 15.71 4.82 -21.86
CA LYS A 581 16.54 4.77 -23.06
C LYS A 581 15.98 5.69 -24.14
N VAL A 582 16.82 6.61 -24.64
CA VAL A 582 16.52 7.35 -25.86
C VAL A 582 16.70 6.40 -27.04
N ARG A 583 15.69 6.30 -27.92
CA ARG A 583 15.65 5.23 -28.95
C ARG A 583 16.78 5.31 -29.97
N ASP A 584 17.20 6.51 -30.35
CA ASP A 584 18.23 6.75 -31.38
C ASP A 584 19.65 6.90 -30.82
N SER A 585 19.84 6.73 -29.51
CA SER A 585 21.18 6.82 -28.90
C SER A 585 21.87 5.46 -28.82
N VAL A 586 23.21 5.47 -28.81
CA VAL A 586 24.06 4.31 -28.50
C VAL A 586 23.61 3.67 -27.16
N ALA A 587 23.93 2.38 -26.97
CA ALA A 587 23.53 1.56 -25.81
C ALA A 587 23.50 2.35 -24.49
N SER A 588 22.37 2.29 -23.77
CA SER A 588 22.11 3.07 -22.55
C SER A 588 22.88 2.60 -21.31
N GLY A 589 23.89 1.74 -21.49
CA GLY A 589 24.65 1.08 -20.41
C GLY A 589 23.83 0.12 -19.51
N ALA A 590 22.53 -0.03 -19.75
CA ALA A 590 21.65 -0.91 -18.99
C ALA A 590 21.47 -2.26 -19.72
N GLN A 591 21.49 -3.38 -18.98
CA GLN A 591 21.34 -4.74 -19.53
C GLN A 591 20.01 -4.91 -20.30
N HIS A 592 19.91 -5.89 -21.20
CA HIS A 592 18.66 -6.13 -21.95
C HIS A 592 17.47 -6.52 -21.04
N GLN A 593 17.74 -7.19 -19.90
CA GLN A 593 16.76 -7.64 -18.90
C GLN A 593 16.69 -6.70 -17.68
N THR A 594 16.24 -5.47 -17.87
CA THR A 594 16.13 -4.45 -16.81
C THR A 594 14.68 -4.17 -16.43
N GLY A 595 14.36 -4.02 -15.14
CA GLY A 595 13.04 -3.64 -14.66
C GLY A 595 12.66 -4.38 -13.38
N THR A 596 11.55 -3.96 -12.75
CA THR A 596 11.04 -4.65 -11.54
C THR A 596 10.47 -6.01 -11.91
N MET A 597 11.11 -7.11 -11.48
CA MET A 597 10.87 -8.49 -11.94
C MET A 597 9.39 -8.93 -11.99
N GLN A 598 8.60 -8.59 -10.97
CA GLN A 598 7.17 -8.90 -10.89
C GLN A 598 6.37 -8.26 -12.04
N PHE A 599 6.87 -7.15 -12.59
CA PHE A 599 6.22 -6.35 -13.63
C PHE A 599 6.94 -6.41 -14.99
N MET A 600 8.12 -7.05 -15.10
CA MET A 600 8.78 -7.25 -16.39
C MET A 600 7.91 -8.05 -17.36
N ALA A 601 7.90 -7.66 -18.62
CA ALA A 601 7.19 -8.38 -19.67
C ALA A 601 7.81 -9.76 -19.96
N VAL A 602 7.02 -10.68 -20.51
CA VAL A 602 7.44 -12.06 -20.83
C VAL A 602 8.66 -12.09 -21.74
N GLU A 603 8.65 -11.38 -22.86
CA GLU A 603 9.79 -11.39 -23.81
C GLU A 603 11.05 -10.75 -23.20
N VAL A 604 10.87 -9.73 -22.36
CA VAL A 604 11.98 -9.09 -21.64
C VAL A 604 12.63 -10.09 -20.67
N LEU A 605 11.85 -10.90 -19.96
CA LEU A 605 12.39 -11.96 -19.10
C LEU A 605 13.18 -12.99 -19.92
N CYS A 606 12.84 -13.16 -21.21
CA CYS A 606 13.57 -13.98 -22.19
C CYS A 606 14.71 -13.24 -22.90
N ALA A 607 15.14 -12.07 -22.41
CA ALA A 607 16.24 -11.25 -22.93
C ALA A 607 16.00 -10.62 -24.32
N VAL A 608 14.74 -10.47 -24.72
CA VAL A 608 14.36 -9.66 -25.89
C VAL A 608 14.48 -8.16 -25.58
N ASP A 609 14.78 -7.37 -26.60
CA ASP A 609 14.89 -5.92 -26.48
C ASP A 609 13.56 -5.26 -26.06
N HIS A 610 13.64 -4.35 -25.10
CA HIS A 610 12.50 -3.59 -24.59
C HIS A 610 11.86 -2.70 -25.66
N THR A 611 10.53 -2.61 -25.63
CA THR A 611 9.70 -1.78 -26.52
C THR A 611 8.59 -1.10 -25.72
N TYR A 612 7.82 -0.19 -26.33
CA TYR A 612 6.68 0.46 -25.67
C TYR A 612 5.60 -0.53 -25.24
N ARG A 613 5.40 -1.61 -26.01
CA ARG A 613 4.44 -2.67 -25.71
C ARG A 613 4.82 -3.42 -24.44
N HIS A 614 6.11 -3.60 -24.18
CA HIS A 614 6.59 -4.20 -22.93
C HIS A 614 6.28 -3.34 -21.70
N ASP A 615 6.43 -2.01 -21.80
CA ASP A 615 6.01 -1.10 -20.73
C ASP A 615 4.47 -1.13 -20.53
N LEU A 616 3.67 -1.28 -21.60
CA LEU A 616 2.21 -1.48 -21.52
C LEU A 616 1.82 -2.81 -20.86
N GLU A 617 2.55 -3.88 -21.14
CA GLU A 617 2.40 -5.16 -20.43
C GLU A 617 2.70 -5.00 -18.94
N SER A 618 3.74 -4.25 -18.57
CA SER A 618 4.03 -3.90 -17.18
C SER A 618 2.90 -3.12 -16.51
N PHE A 619 2.27 -2.15 -17.19
CA PHE A 619 1.08 -1.46 -16.65
C PHE A 619 -0.08 -2.44 -16.37
N PHE A 620 -0.28 -3.44 -17.24
CA PHE A 620 -1.30 -4.46 -17.00
C PHE A 620 -0.97 -5.33 -15.79
N TYR A 621 0.29 -5.70 -15.60
CA TYR A 621 0.74 -6.41 -14.41
C TYR A 621 0.61 -5.58 -13.14
N VAL A 622 0.84 -4.26 -13.21
CA VAL A 622 0.55 -3.33 -12.10
C VAL A 622 -0.93 -3.37 -11.73
N LEU A 623 -1.85 -3.29 -12.70
CA LEU A 623 -3.30 -3.36 -12.44
C LEU A 623 -3.68 -4.68 -11.73
N ILE A 624 -3.22 -5.82 -12.27
CA ILE A 624 -3.48 -7.14 -11.67
C ILE A 624 -2.94 -7.20 -10.24
N TRP A 625 -1.72 -6.70 -10.01
CA TRP A 625 -1.11 -6.68 -8.68
C TRP A 625 -1.89 -5.83 -7.68
N MET A 626 -2.37 -4.66 -8.10
CA MET A 626 -3.19 -3.80 -7.25
C MET A 626 -4.48 -4.52 -6.84
N CYS A 627 -5.12 -5.24 -7.76
CA CYS A 627 -6.42 -5.89 -7.56
C CYS A 627 -6.35 -7.26 -6.84
N ALA A 628 -5.31 -8.06 -7.04
CA ALA A 628 -5.20 -9.39 -6.41
C ALA A 628 -4.37 -9.40 -5.12
N ARG A 629 -3.52 -8.39 -4.89
CA ARG A 629 -2.54 -8.43 -3.80
C ARG A 629 -2.53 -7.20 -2.91
N GLU A 630 -2.30 -6.01 -3.48
CA GLU A 630 -2.19 -4.79 -2.66
C GLU A 630 -3.51 -4.42 -1.98
N VAL A 631 -4.64 -4.61 -2.65
CA VAL A 631 -5.97 -4.29 -2.11
C VAL A 631 -6.23 -4.97 -0.76
N TRP A 632 -5.75 -6.19 -0.56
CA TRP A 632 -5.97 -6.96 0.68
C TRP A 632 -5.28 -6.35 1.90
N THR A 633 -4.26 -5.50 1.70
CA THR A 633 -3.65 -4.73 2.78
C THR A 633 -4.55 -3.60 3.29
N LYS A 634 -5.61 -3.25 2.55
CA LYS A 634 -6.53 -2.14 2.83
C LYS A 634 -7.86 -2.66 3.38
N TRP A 635 -8.10 -2.44 4.67
CA TRP A 635 -9.31 -2.92 5.36
C TRP A 635 -10.62 -2.48 4.70
N LYS A 636 -10.68 -1.25 4.15
CA LYS A 636 -11.88 -0.67 3.51
C LYS A 636 -12.40 -1.49 2.31
N PHE A 637 -11.53 -2.25 1.65
CA PHE A 637 -11.88 -3.02 0.45
C PHE A 637 -12.22 -4.48 0.73
N ARG A 638 -12.06 -4.95 1.98
CA ARG A 638 -12.27 -6.35 2.32
C ARG A 638 -13.73 -6.77 2.30
N CYS A 639 -14.67 -5.86 2.61
CA CYS A 639 -16.11 -6.17 2.58
C CYS A 639 -16.50 -7.47 3.35
N GLY A 640 -15.79 -7.81 4.43
CA GLY A 640 -15.99 -9.07 5.18
C GLY A 640 -15.24 -10.30 4.62
N GLU A 641 -14.61 -10.18 3.45
CA GLU A 641 -13.80 -11.22 2.82
C GLU A 641 -12.40 -11.33 3.45
N THR A 642 -11.79 -12.52 3.32
CA THR A 642 -10.43 -12.79 3.77
C THR A 642 -9.48 -12.96 2.58
N PRO A 643 -8.21 -12.52 2.71
CA PRO A 643 -7.25 -12.71 1.63
C PRO A 643 -7.00 -14.20 1.37
N PRO A 644 -6.67 -14.59 0.12
CA PRO A 644 -6.34 -15.97 -0.20
C PRO A 644 -5.12 -16.44 0.59
N LYS A 645 -5.16 -17.70 1.09
CA LYS A 645 -4.06 -18.31 1.86
C LYS A 645 -2.75 -18.37 1.06
N GLU A 646 -2.86 -18.69 -0.23
CA GLU A 646 -1.76 -18.64 -1.19
C GLU A 646 -2.21 -17.90 -2.45
N SER A 647 -1.39 -16.97 -2.94
CA SER A 647 -1.66 -16.23 -4.17
C SER A 647 -0.96 -16.86 -5.37
N ARG A 648 -1.67 -16.99 -6.49
CA ARG A 648 -1.14 -17.40 -7.80
C ARG A 648 -0.06 -16.47 -8.32
N LEU A 649 -0.05 -15.20 -7.87
CA LEU A 649 1.00 -14.24 -8.20
C LEU A 649 2.36 -14.55 -7.53
N ARG A 650 2.42 -15.52 -6.60
CA ARG A 650 3.69 -15.98 -6.01
C ARG A 650 4.68 -16.48 -7.08
N GLY A 651 4.18 -17.09 -8.15
CA GLY A 651 5.00 -17.52 -9.29
C GLY A 651 5.63 -16.35 -10.07
N TRP A 652 5.17 -15.11 -9.86
CA TRP A 652 5.78 -13.92 -10.47
C TRP A 652 6.91 -13.32 -9.63
N GLU A 653 7.07 -13.80 -8.39
CA GLU A 653 8.03 -13.28 -7.41
C GLU A 653 9.24 -14.19 -7.18
N ILE A 654 9.10 -15.48 -7.45
CA ILE A 654 10.07 -16.51 -7.03
C ILE A 654 10.46 -17.36 -8.24
N GLY A 655 11.76 -17.62 -8.40
CA GLY A 655 12.29 -18.51 -9.43
C GLY A 655 13.30 -17.83 -10.36
N SER A 656 13.66 -18.53 -11.43
CA SER A 656 14.50 -17.97 -12.50
C SER A 656 13.66 -17.07 -13.42
N PHE A 657 14.31 -16.20 -14.21
CA PHE A 657 13.58 -15.38 -15.20
C PHE A 657 12.77 -16.22 -16.17
N LYS A 658 13.30 -17.39 -16.58
CA LYS A 658 12.59 -18.35 -17.42
C LYS A 658 11.32 -18.87 -16.75
N TYR A 659 11.42 -19.30 -15.49
CA TYR A 659 10.26 -19.79 -14.73
C TYR A 659 9.17 -18.71 -14.60
N ILE A 660 9.56 -17.47 -14.29
CA ILE A 660 8.63 -16.35 -14.16
C ILE A 660 7.97 -16.03 -15.51
N ALA A 661 8.74 -16.07 -16.61
CA ALA A 661 8.22 -15.89 -17.96
C ALA A 661 7.19 -16.98 -18.31
N ASP A 662 7.49 -18.25 -18.02
CA ASP A 662 6.59 -19.38 -18.27
C ASP A 662 5.28 -19.26 -17.47
N CYS A 663 5.35 -18.87 -16.19
CA CYS A 663 4.17 -18.63 -15.36
C CYS A 663 3.31 -17.48 -15.90
N LYS A 664 3.94 -16.36 -16.30
CA LYS A 664 3.23 -15.21 -16.88
C LYS A 664 2.60 -15.56 -18.22
N ALA A 665 3.35 -16.22 -19.10
CA ALA A 665 2.86 -16.70 -20.39
C ALA A 665 1.63 -17.59 -20.17
N GLY A 666 1.71 -18.62 -19.31
CA GLY A 666 0.59 -19.51 -19.02
C GLY A 666 -0.67 -18.78 -18.52
N HIS A 667 -0.51 -17.76 -17.68
CA HIS A 667 -1.63 -16.93 -17.22
C HIS A 667 -2.23 -16.04 -18.33
N MET A 668 -1.42 -15.54 -19.27
CA MET A 668 -1.86 -14.65 -20.35
C MET A 668 -2.32 -15.41 -21.61
N SER A 669 -1.87 -16.65 -21.81
CA SER A 669 -2.18 -17.48 -22.98
C SER A 669 -3.63 -17.95 -23.04
N THR A 670 -4.34 -18.02 -21.91
CA THR A 670 -5.75 -18.44 -21.88
C THR A 670 -6.64 -17.50 -21.06
N VAL A 671 -7.90 -17.37 -21.46
CA VAL A 671 -8.91 -16.64 -20.67
C VAL A 671 -9.05 -17.27 -19.28
N ASN A 672 -8.97 -18.59 -19.18
CA ASN A 672 -9.10 -19.32 -17.91
C ASN A 672 -7.89 -19.09 -16.98
N GLY A 673 -6.68 -18.97 -17.53
CA GLY A 673 -5.48 -18.62 -16.78
C GLY A 673 -5.63 -17.27 -16.07
N LEU A 674 -6.05 -16.24 -16.82
CA LEU A 674 -6.30 -14.91 -16.26
C LEU A 674 -7.49 -14.89 -15.30
N LYS A 675 -8.60 -15.57 -15.63
CA LYS A 675 -9.76 -15.72 -14.72
C LYS A 675 -9.34 -16.36 -13.40
N GLY A 676 -8.42 -17.34 -13.42
CA GLY A 676 -7.87 -17.97 -12.22
C GLY A 676 -7.20 -16.97 -11.26
N ILE A 677 -6.48 -15.98 -11.79
CA ILE A 677 -5.93 -14.86 -10.98
C ILE A 677 -7.07 -13.95 -10.49
N MET A 678 -8.01 -13.62 -11.37
CA MET A 678 -9.12 -12.70 -11.05
C MET A 678 -10.07 -13.24 -9.97
N CYS A 679 -10.05 -14.53 -9.67
CA CYS A 679 -10.73 -15.09 -8.49
C CYS A 679 -10.15 -14.58 -7.16
N GLU A 680 -8.92 -14.05 -7.14
CA GLU A 680 -8.30 -13.44 -5.95
C GLU A 680 -8.72 -11.97 -5.75
N PHE A 681 -9.53 -11.40 -6.65
CA PHE A 681 -9.98 -10.02 -6.53
C PHE A 681 -11.18 -9.96 -5.56
N PRO A 682 -11.16 -9.07 -4.54
CA PRO A 682 -12.32 -8.88 -3.67
C PRO A 682 -13.51 -8.33 -4.46
N GLN A 683 -14.72 -8.49 -3.92
CA GLN A 683 -15.95 -8.04 -4.58
C GLN A 683 -15.95 -6.53 -4.85
N SER A 684 -15.32 -5.76 -3.97
CA SER A 684 -15.13 -4.31 -4.14
C SER A 684 -14.37 -3.93 -5.41
N LEU A 685 -13.61 -4.86 -6.01
CA LEU A 685 -12.84 -4.69 -7.24
C LEU A 685 -13.42 -5.49 -8.43
N ALA A 686 -14.65 -6.00 -8.32
CA ALA A 686 -15.30 -6.77 -9.39
C ALA A 686 -15.37 -6.00 -10.72
N VAL A 687 -15.50 -4.67 -10.68
CA VAL A 687 -15.50 -3.78 -11.86
C VAL A 687 -14.22 -3.86 -12.69
N ALA A 688 -13.09 -4.25 -12.08
CA ALA A 688 -11.82 -4.43 -12.79
C ALA A 688 -11.76 -5.75 -13.60
N LYS A 689 -12.63 -6.73 -13.30
CA LYS A 689 -12.60 -8.04 -13.94
C LYS A 689 -12.84 -7.96 -15.46
N PRO A 690 -13.91 -7.31 -15.96
CA PRO A 690 -14.10 -7.13 -17.40
C PRO A 690 -13.02 -6.26 -18.06
N LEU A 691 -12.44 -5.32 -17.31
CA LEU A 691 -11.33 -4.49 -17.78
C LEU A 691 -10.08 -5.34 -18.08
N CYS A 692 -9.68 -6.22 -17.15
CA CYS A 692 -8.54 -7.12 -17.34
C CYS A 692 -8.68 -7.99 -18.60
N LEU A 693 -9.89 -8.53 -18.85
CA LEU A 693 -10.16 -9.32 -20.05
C LEU A 693 -10.01 -8.51 -21.35
N ARG A 694 -10.50 -7.26 -21.35
CA ARG A 694 -10.34 -6.34 -22.49
C ARG A 694 -8.87 -6.01 -22.76
N ILE A 695 -8.11 -5.67 -21.71
CA ILE A 695 -6.68 -5.34 -21.82
C ILE A 695 -5.89 -6.54 -22.32
N ARG A 696 -6.16 -7.75 -21.80
CA ARG A 696 -5.52 -8.99 -22.26
C ARG A 696 -5.73 -9.21 -23.76
N LYS A 697 -6.94 -9.00 -24.27
CA LYS A 697 -7.23 -9.09 -25.70
C LYS A 697 -6.45 -8.05 -26.54
N ILE A 698 -6.22 -6.86 -26.00
CA ILE A 698 -5.46 -5.79 -26.67
C ILE A 698 -3.96 -6.11 -26.73
N LEU A 699 -3.37 -6.56 -25.62
CA LEU A 699 -1.92 -6.74 -25.49
C LEU A 699 -1.40 -8.10 -25.97
N PHE A 700 -2.29 -9.08 -26.07
CA PHE A 700 -1.98 -10.46 -26.43
C PHE A 700 -2.99 -10.98 -27.46
N PRO A 701 -3.01 -10.39 -28.68
CA PRO A 701 -3.90 -10.86 -29.75
C PRO A 701 -3.51 -12.26 -30.19
N HIS A 702 -4.47 -12.99 -30.77
CA HIS A 702 -4.18 -14.25 -31.45
C HIS A 702 -3.61 -13.95 -32.84
N ASP A 703 -2.57 -14.67 -33.24
CA ASP A 703 -2.02 -14.63 -34.60
C ASP A 703 -2.88 -15.44 -35.59
N GLU A 704 -2.43 -15.53 -36.85
CA GLU A 704 -3.12 -16.24 -37.92
C GLU A 704 -3.25 -17.75 -37.66
N GLU A 705 -2.40 -18.29 -36.80
CA GLU A 705 -2.34 -19.71 -36.41
C GLU A 705 -3.20 -20.00 -35.16
N GLY A 706 -3.74 -18.94 -34.54
CA GLY A 706 -4.56 -19.01 -33.33
C GLY A 706 -3.75 -18.99 -32.04
N ASP A 707 -2.43 -18.87 -32.12
CA ASP A 707 -1.54 -18.77 -30.97
C ASP A 707 -1.47 -17.33 -30.44
N VAL A 708 -1.13 -17.19 -29.16
CA VAL A 708 -1.09 -15.88 -28.51
C VAL A 708 0.22 -15.18 -28.84
N SER A 709 0.12 -14.01 -29.47
CA SER A 709 1.28 -13.20 -29.83
C SER A 709 1.78 -12.38 -28.62
N PHE A 710 3.06 -12.55 -28.31
CA PHE A 710 3.79 -11.73 -27.33
C PHE A 710 4.66 -10.65 -27.99
N GLY A 711 4.69 -10.60 -29.32
CA GLY A 711 5.52 -9.65 -30.07
C GLY A 711 5.01 -8.22 -29.99
N THR A 712 5.89 -7.27 -30.30
CA THR A 712 5.49 -5.87 -30.50
C THR A 712 4.92 -5.69 -31.90
N PRO A 713 3.68 -5.17 -32.07
CA PRO A 713 3.09 -5.00 -33.39
C PRO A 713 3.84 -3.92 -34.19
N THR A 714 3.90 -4.11 -35.51
CA THR A 714 4.46 -3.13 -36.45
C THR A 714 3.48 -1.96 -36.65
N GLY A 715 4.00 -0.78 -36.97
CA GLY A 715 3.17 0.42 -37.21
C GLY A 715 3.05 1.39 -36.03
N ASP A 716 1.96 2.13 -35.99
CA ASP A 716 1.71 3.21 -35.02
C ASP A 716 1.49 2.66 -33.61
N PRO A 717 2.28 3.07 -32.58
CA PRO A 717 2.05 2.70 -31.19
C PRO A 717 0.62 2.96 -30.68
N ASP A 718 -0.09 3.92 -31.25
CA ASP A 718 -1.45 4.26 -30.85
C ASP A 718 -2.47 3.15 -31.06
N GLN A 719 -2.14 2.16 -31.90
CA GLN A 719 -2.91 0.93 -32.05
C GLN A 719 -3.05 0.15 -30.74
N LEU A 720 -2.12 0.34 -29.79
CA LEU A 720 -2.20 -0.25 -28.45
C LEU A 720 -2.57 0.79 -27.38
N TYR A 721 -2.01 2.01 -27.44
CA TYR A 721 -2.29 3.02 -26.41
C TYR A 721 -3.76 3.42 -26.35
N MET A 722 -4.38 3.75 -27.49
CA MET A 722 -5.74 4.28 -27.49
C MET A 722 -6.77 3.24 -27.04
N PRO A 723 -6.78 1.99 -27.56
CA PRO A 723 -7.70 0.97 -27.08
C PRO A 723 -7.54 0.67 -25.59
N PHE A 724 -6.31 0.71 -25.06
CA PHE A 724 -6.05 0.48 -23.64
C PHE A 724 -6.61 1.63 -22.78
N ILE A 725 -6.33 2.88 -23.15
CA ILE A 725 -6.89 4.07 -22.48
C ILE A 725 -8.43 4.05 -22.53
N ASP A 726 -9.01 3.72 -23.67
CA ASP A 726 -10.46 3.64 -23.86
C ASP A 726 -11.10 2.53 -23.03
N ALA A 727 -10.44 1.38 -22.91
CA ALA A 727 -10.92 0.30 -22.04
C ALA A 727 -11.02 0.76 -20.57
N ILE A 728 -10.03 1.51 -20.09
CA ILE A 728 -10.05 2.09 -18.74
C ILE A 728 -11.14 3.16 -18.64
N ASN A 729 -11.24 4.10 -19.58
CA ASN A 729 -12.28 5.14 -19.59
C ASN A 729 -13.69 4.54 -19.55
N LYS A 730 -13.97 3.51 -20.37
CA LYS A 730 -15.26 2.79 -20.36
C LYS A 730 -15.56 2.10 -19.04
N THR A 731 -14.53 1.76 -18.27
CA THR A 731 -14.68 1.15 -16.94
C THR A 731 -14.96 2.22 -15.88
N ILE A 732 -14.27 3.37 -15.95
CA ILE A 732 -14.52 4.54 -15.10
C ILE A 732 -15.92 5.09 -15.31
N SER A 733 -16.40 5.18 -16.57
CA SER A 733 -17.73 5.70 -16.87
C SER A 733 -18.86 4.77 -16.40
N LYS A 734 -18.56 3.49 -16.13
CA LYS A 734 -19.53 2.49 -15.63
C LYS A 734 -19.50 2.34 -14.10
N SER A 735 -18.52 2.92 -13.40
CA SER A 735 -18.51 2.92 -11.94
C SER A 735 -19.39 4.05 -11.40
N LEU A 736 -20.30 3.74 -10.46
CA LEU A 736 -21.07 4.75 -9.75
C LEU A 736 -20.12 5.78 -9.12
N PRO A 737 -20.38 7.09 -9.24
CA PRO A 737 -19.57 8.09 -8.58
C PRO A 737 -19.64 7.88 -7.06
N SER A 738 -18.48 7.85 -6.39
CA SER A 738 -18.36 7.58 -4.97
C SER A 738 -17.44 8.61 -4.30
N GLY A 739 -17.73 9.00 -3.07
CA GLY A 739 -16.92 9.94 -2.29
C GLY A 739 -17.77 10.85 -1.42
N SER A 740 -17.15 11.49 -0.42
CA SER A 740 -17.81 12.45 0.47
C SER A 740 -18.09 13.79 -0.22
N CYS A 741 -17.38 14.12 -1.28
CA CYS A 741 -17.62 15.32 -2.09
C CYS A 741 -17.38 15.00 -3.57
N VAL A 742 -18.38 15.24 -4.41
CA VAL A 742 -18.35 14.98 -5.85
C VAL A 742 -18.98 16.15 -6.59
N THR A 743 -18.36 16.56 -7.70
CA THR A 743 -18.86 17.63 -8.57
C THR A 743 -18.76 17.18 -10.02
N PHE A 744 -19.84 17.33 -10.78
CA PHE A 744 -19.90 16.97 -12.19
C PHE A 744 -19.64 18.21 -13.05
N GLY A 745 -18.38 18.53 -13.33
CA GLY A 745 -17.99 19.76 -14.05
C GLY A 745 -18.47 19.90 -15.50
N SER A 746 -19.18 18.89 -16.03
CA SER A 746 -19.83 18.91 -17.36
C SER A 746 -21.36 19.04 -17.28
N SER A 747 -21.91 19.20 -16.08
CA SER A 747 -23.35 19.32 -15.86
C SER A 747 -23.91 20.63 -16.42
N SER A 748 -25.23 20.65 -16.66
CA SER A 748 -25.91 21.86 -17.14
C SER A 748 -25.74 23.07 -16.21
N PHE A 749 -25.49 22.84 -14.91
CA PHE A 749 -25.15 23.91 -13.96
C PHE A 749 -23.93 24.72 -14.38
N PHE A 750 -22.80 24.08 -14.74
CA PHE A 750 -21.58 24.77 -15.12
C PHE A 750 -21.65 25.33 -16.54
N LEU A 751 -22.43 24.70 -17.41
CA LEU A 751 -22.72 25.23 -18.75
C LEU A 751 -23.53 26.53 -18.66
N ARG A 752 -24.51 26.60 -17.76
CA ARG A 752 -25.36 27.78 -17.57
C ARG A 752 -24.68 28.91 -16.78
N ASN A 753 -23.98 28.57 -15.68
CA ASN A 753 -23.44 29.56 -14.74
C ASN A 753 -21.94 29.87 -14.98
N GLY A 754 -21.30 29.19 -15.93
CA GLY A 754 -19.88 29.35 -16.27
C GLY A 754 -18.98 28.31 -15.60
N GLN A 755 -17.87 27.96 -16.27
CA GLN A 755 -16.97 26.87 -15.84
C GLN A 755 -16.28 27.11 -14.47
N ASN A 756 -16.23 28.37 -14.02
CA ASN A 756 -15.66 28.78 -12.73
C ASN A 756 -16.72 28.98 -11.64
N ALA A 757 -18.00 28.70 -11.91
CA ALA A 757 -19.05 28.77 -10.90
C ALA A 757 -18.79 27.76 -9.76
N ALA A 758 -19.30 28.05 -8.56
CA ALA A 758 -19.20 27.18 -7.40
C ALA A 758 -20.59 26.92 -6.81
N PHE A 759 -20.76 25.78 -6.16
CA PHE A 759 -21.97 25.52 -5.38
C PHE A 759 -22.02 26.41 -4.13
N PRO A 760 -23.22 26.77 -3.65
CA PRO A 760 -23.37 27.47 -2.37
C PRO A 760 -22.70 26.71 -1.23
N THR A 761 -22.07 27.45 -0.33
CA THR A 761 -21.48 26.93 0.91
C THR A 761 -22.57 26.46 1.88
N PHE A 762 -22.21 25.59 2.84
CA PHE A 762 -23.13 25.15 3.89
C PHE A 762 -23.77 26.33 4.63
N SER A 763 -23.00 27.36 4.98
CA SER A 763 -23.50 28.57 5.63
C SER A 763 -24.55 29.31 4.79
N GLU A 764 -24.35 29.42 3.47
CA GLU A 764 -25.32 30.04 2.55
C GLU A 764 -26.59 29.21 2.42
N ILE A 765 -26.47 27.88 2.35
CA ILE A 765 -27.61 26.94 2.32
C ILE A 765 -28.43 27.08 3.61
N PHE A 766 -27.79 27.10 4.77
CA PHE A 766 -28.46 27.27 6.07
C PHE A 766 -29.16 28.63 6.18
N ALA A 767 -28.50 29.71 5.77
CA ALA A 767 -29.08 31.04 5.79
C ALA A 767 -30.31 31.14 4.87
N ARG A 768 -30.21 30.63 3.64
CA ARG A 768 -31.31 30.63 2.66
C ARG A 768 -32.48 29.75 3.13
N SER A 769 -32.19 28.57 3.69
CA SER A 769 -33.18 27.68 4.30
C SER A 769 -33.97 28.38 5.42
N ALA A 770 -33.26 29.12 6.29
CA ALA A 770 -33.87 29.83 7.42
C ALA A 770 -34.79 30.99 6.99
N THR A 771 -34.64 31.50 5.78
CA THR A 771 -35.50 32.53 5.17
C THR A 771 -36.68 31.92 4.41
N GLN A 772 -36.45 30.85 3.63
CA GLN A 772 -37.51 30.21 2.83
C GLN A 772 -38.48 29.37 3.69
N ALA A 773 -38.00 28.79 4.80
CA ALA A 773 -38.80 27.91 5.66
C ALA A 773 -38.55 28.19 7.16
N PRO A 774 -38.94 29.38 7.67
CA PRO A 774 -38.62 29.81 9.04
C PRO A 774 -39.25 28.91 10.13
N SER A 775 -40.40 28.29 9.85
CA SER A 775 -41.09 27.36 10.75
C SER A 775 -40.34 26.03 10.97
N PHE A 776 -39.43 25.66 10.07
CA PHE A 776 -38.73 24.37 10.10
C PHE A 776 -37.33 24.43 10.74
N ARG A 777 -36.95 25.56 11.36
CA ARG A 777 -35.62 25.75 11.98
C ARG A 777 -35.24 24.66 13.00
N ARG A 778 -36.21 24.10 13.71
CA ARG A 778 -36.02 23.05 14.75
C ARG A 778 -36.39 21.64 14.28
N CYS A 779 -36.80 21.47 13.03
CA CYS A 779 -37.21 20.17 12.49
C CYS A 779 -36.00 19.38 11.96
N LYS A 780 -36.01 18.06 12.17
CA LYS A 780 -35.03 17.13 11.58
C LYS A 780 -35.22 16.96 10.07
N HIS A 781 -36.42 17.22 9.55
CA HIS A 781 -36.73 17.21 8.12
C HIS A 781 -36.90 18.65 7.66
N ARG A 782 -36.01 19.09 6.76
CA ARG A 782 -36.04 20.44 6.20
C ARG A 782 -36.45 20.34 4.73
N PRO A 783 -37.29 21.27 4.25
CA PRO A 783 -37.60 21.32 2.84
C PRO A 783 -36.34 21.66 2.02
N PRO A 784 -36.26 21.20 0.76
CA PRO A 784 -35.17 21.57 -0.14
C PRO A 784 -35.09 23.10 -0.33
N VAL A 785 -33.87 23.62 -0.46
CA VAL A 785 -33.59 25.05 -0.64
C VAL A 785 -33.50 25.39 -2.11
N ARG A 786 -34.22 26.43 -2.54
CA ARG A 786 -34.20 26.89 -3.94
C ARG A 786 -33.24 28.06 -4.14
N PHE A 787 -32.38 27.94 -5.13
CA PHE A 787 -31.55 29.02 -5.67
C PHE A 787 -31.99 29.22 -7.13
N GLU A 788 -33.10 29.94 -7.30
CA GLU A 788 -33.71 30.20 -8.62
C GLU A 788 -32.73 30.90 -9.56
N GLU A 789 -31.94 31.83 -9.02
CA GLU A 789 -30.91 32.56 -9.75
C GLU A 789 -29.80 31.67 -10.32
N LEU A 790 -29.61 30.48 -9.76
CA LEU A 790 -28.65 29.48 -10.22
C LEU A 790 -29.31 28.30 -10.93
N GLY A 791 -30.65 28.27 -11.00
CA GLY A 791 -31.47 27.11 -11.37
C GLY A 791 -31.08 25.83 -10.62
N LEU A 792 -30.85 25.98 -9.31
CA LEU A 792 -30.30 24.96 -8.42
C LEU A 792 -31.28 24.70 -7.26
N LEU A 793 -31.49 23.42 -6.97
CA LEU A 793 -32.20 22.95 -5.79
C LEU A 793 -31.21 22.17 -4.91
N VAL A 794 -31.23 22.46 -3.60
CA VAL A 794 -30.33 21.82 -2.63
C VAL A 794 -31.14 21.07 -1.60
N LYS A 795 -31.04 19.73 -1.60
CA LYS A 795 -31.57 18.86 -0.55
C LYS A 795 -30.47 18.62 0.47
N PHE A 796 -30.72 18.89 1.75
CA PHE A 796 -29.69 18.74 2.79
C PHE A 796 -30.26 18.23 4.11
N GLY A 797 -29.48 17.40 4.80
CA GLY A 797 -29.91 16.75 6.04
C GLY A 797 -28.93 15.68 6.49
N SER A 798 -29.19 15.07 7.65
CA SER A 798 -28.43 13.93 8.14
C SER A 798 -29.01 12.61 7.64
N GLU A 799 -28.18 11.58 7.50
CA GLU A 799 -28.66 10.21 7.25
C GLU A 799 -29.62 9.78 8.38
N PRO A 800 -30.68 9.00 8.09
CA PRO A 800 -31.04 8.43 6.78
C PRO A 800 -31.83 9.40 5.85
N VAL A 801 -32.16 10.61 6.31
CA VAL A 801 -33.10 11.52 5.62
C VAL A 801 -32.54 12.05 4.29
N VAL A 802 -31.24 12.30 4.23
CA VAL A 802 -30.54 12.67 3.00
C VAL A 802 -29.26 11.84 2.93
N SER A 803 -29.09 11.12 1.83
CA SER A 803 -27.95 10.22 1.64
C SER A 803 -27.32 10.39 0.26
N VAL A 804 -26.04 10.04 0.15
CA VAL A 804 -25.34 10.01 -1.14
C VAL A 804 -25.97 8.99 -2.10
N ALA A 805 -26.65 7.96 -1.58
CA ALA A 805 -27.32 6.95 -2.40
C ALA A 805 -28.40 7.54 -3.30
N GLU A 806 -29.16 8.53 -2.82
CA GLU A 806 -30.14 9.26 -3.66
C GLU A 806 -29.45 9.98 -4.83
N GLY A 807 -28.34 10.68 -4.57
CA GLY A 807 -27.55 11.34 -5.62
C GLY A 807 -26.94 10.35 -6.62
N GLN A 808 -26.53 9.17 -6.16
CA GLN A 808 -26.05 8.08 -7.02
C GLN A 808 -27.17 7.49 -7.88
N CYS A 809 -28.37 7.34 -7.31
CA CYS A 809 -29.56 6.86 -8.03
C CYS A 809 -29.92 7.80 -9.17
N LEU A 810 -30.06 9.11 -8.88
CA LEU A 810 -30.33 10.13 -9.89
C LEU A 810 -29.28 10.12 -11.02
N TRP A 811 -28.00 10.04 -10.66
CA TRP A 811 -26.92 9.95 -11.63
C TRP A 811 -27.06 8.71 -12.51
N ALA A 812 -27.33 7.54 -11.91
CA ALA A 812 -27.44 6.28 -12.63
C ALA A 812 -28.63 6.28 -13.60
N LEU A 813 -29.80 6.76 -13.16
CA LEU A 813 -31.01 6.84 -13.98
C LEU A 813 -30.82 7.74 -15.19
N GLN A 814 -30.22 8.92 -15.00
CA GLN A 814 -29.95 9.84 -16.10
C GLN A 814 -29.07 9.22 -17.20
N HIS A 815 -28.13 8.33 -16.83
CA HIS A 815 -27.19 7.71 -17.76
C HIS A 815 -27.70 6.39 -18.34
N ALA A 816 -28.50 5.63 -17.57
CA ALA A 816 -29.00 4.32 -17.97
C ALA A 816 -30.36 4.40 -18.70
N LEU A 817 -31.23 5.32 -18.30
CA LEU A 817 -32.60 5.46 -18.78
C LEU A 817 -32.91 6.94 -19.08
N PRO A 818 -32.34 7.52 -20.15
CA PRO A 818 -32.60 8.92 -20.52
C PRO A 818 -34.06 9.19 -20.91
N SER A 819 -34.85 8.14 -21.13
CA SER A 819 -36.30 8.19 -21.37
C SER A 819 -37.14 8.47 -20.13
N VAL A 820 -36.59 8.25 -18.92
CA VAL A 820 -37.26 8.54 -17.65
C VAL A 820 -36.78 9.90 -17.13
N PRO A 821 -37.63 10.94 -17.12
CA PRO A 821 -37.20 12.27 -16.74
C PRO A 821 -37.00 12.36 -15.22
N VAL A 822 -35.77 12.64 -14.80
CA VAL A 822 -35.36 12.86 -13.40
C VAL A 822 -34.54 14.15 -13.30
N PRO A 823 -34.47 14.81 -12.14
CA PRO A 823 -33.62 15.99 -11.99
C PRO A 823 -32.15 15.64 -12.24
N GLU A 824 -31.44 16.46 -13.02
CA GLU A 824 -29.99 16.30 -13.15
C GLU A 824 -29.31 16.53 -11.79
N ILE A 825 -28.47 15.60 -11.36
CA ILE A 825 -27.63 15.77 -10.18
C ILE A 825 -26.32 16.47 -10.58
N TYR A 826 -26.03 17.62 -9.99
CA TYR A 826 -24.81 18.41 -10.26
C TYR A 826 -23.63 18.01 -9.37
N GLY A 827 -23.92 17.46 -8.19
CA GLY A 827 -22.91 16.97 -7.26
C GLY A 827 -23.47 16.76 -5.85
N TRP A 828 -22.60 16.42 -4.91
CA TRP A 828 -22.92 16.33 -3.50
C TRP A 828 -21.71 16.64 -2.62
N ALA A 829 -21.96 17.02 -1.37
CA ALA A 829 -20.94 17.25 -0.37
C ALA A 829 -21.41 16.78 1.02
N ARG A 830 -20.49 16.22 1.80
CA ARG A 830 -20.71 15.80 3.18
C ARG A 830 -19.77 16.55 4.11
N ASP A 831 -20.34 17.13 5.16
CA ASP A 831 -19.62 17.79 6.26
C ASP A 831 -20.12 17.23 7.60
N GLY A 832 -19.28 16.40 8.23
CA GLY A 832 -19.68 15.57 9.38
C GLY A 832 -20.85 14.64 9.04
N ASP A 833 -21.95 14.76 9.80
CA ASP A 833 -23.18 13.99 9.62
C ASP A 833 -24.13 14.59 8.58
N LEU A 834 -23.81 15.78 8.06
CA LEU A 834 -24.68 16.51 7.14
C LEU A 834 -24.30 16.21 5.69
N THR A 835 -25.29 15.84 4.89
CA THR A 835 -25.17 15.60 3.45
C THR A 835 -25.95 16.66 2.69
N CYS A 836 -25.37 17.21 1.64
CA CYS A 836 -26.00 18.11 0.66
C CYS A 836 -25.97 17.47 -0.73
N LEU A 837 -27.13 17.42 -1.38
CA LEU A 837 -27.29 17.05 -2.79
C LEU A 837 -27.61 18.30 -3.60
N PHE A 838 -26.80 18.59 -4.61
CA PHE A 838 -26.97 19.71 -5.52
C PHE A 838 -27.59 19.20 -6.81
N MET A 839 -28.83 19.57 -7.09
CA MET A 839 -29.60 19.04 -8.22
C MET A 839 -30.33 20.14 -8.98
N GLU A 840 -30.83 19.80 -10.16
CA GLU A 840 -31.59 20.70 -11.01
C GLU A 840 -32.86 21.20 -10.33
N LEU A 841 -33.10 22.52 -10.42
CA LEU A 841 -34.40 23.10 -10.12
C LEU A 841 -35.29 22.98 -11.36
N VAL A 842 -36.07 21.90 -11.45
CA VAL A 842 -36.96 21.64 -12.58
C VAL A 842 -38.16 22.60 -12.55
N PRO A 843 -38.41 23.39 -13.61
CA PRO A 843 -39.52 24.34 -13.66
C PRO A 843 -40.84 23.62 -13.99
N GLY A 844 -41.59 23.21 -12.96
CA GLY A 844 -42.86 22.49 -13.10
C GLY A 844 -43.86 22.78 -11.98
N ILE A 845 -45.10 22.35 -12.20
CA ILE A 845 -46.15 22.29 -11.17
C ILE A 845 -46.39 20.83 -10.82
N THR A 846 -46.56 20.49 -9.54
CA THR A 846 -46.84 19.11 -9.14
C THR A 846 -48.19 18.64 -9.67
N LEU A 847 -48.30 17.35 -9.99
CA LEU A 847 -49.55 16.75 -10.46
C LEU A 847 -50.67 16.99 -9.45
N GLU A 848 -50.38 16.86 -8.16
CA GLU A 848 -51.30 17.17 -7.05
C GLU A 848 -51.93 18.57 -7.18
N ASN A 849 -51.10 19.61 -7.41
CA ASN A 849 -51.57 20.99 -7.44
C ASN A 849 -52.40 21.33 -8.68
N ILE A 850 -52.11 20.70 -9.82
CA ILE A 850 -52.85 20.93 -11.07
C ILE A 850 -54.01 19.93 -11.27
N TRP A 851 -54.10 18.88 -10.44
CA TRP A 851 -54.98 17.72 -10.64
C TRP A 851 -56.45 18.11 -10.91
N SER A 852 -56.98 19.04 -10.11
CA SER A 852 -58.36 19.51 -10.21
C SER A 852 -58.66 20.32 -11.48
N ALA A 853 -57.63 20.87 -12.13
CA ALA A 853 -57.74 21.65 -13.36
C ALA A 853 -57.59 20.81 -14.64
N LEU A 854 -57.11 19.57 -14.54
CA LEU A 854 -56.92 18.67 -15.68
C LEU A 854 -58.24 18.03 -16.13
N SER A 855 -58.47 18.00 -17.44
CA SER A 855 -59.57 17.23 -18.03
C SER A 855 -59.27 15.72 -17.98
N ARG A 856 -60.32 14.90 -18.06
CA ARG A 856 -60.18 13.43 -18.06
C ARG A 856 -59.22 12.90 -19.15
N PRO A 857 -59.26 13.39 -20.41
CA PRO A 857 -58.28 13.00 -21.43
C PRO A 857 -56.83 13.38 -21.07
N GLU A 858 -56.60 14.57 -20.49
CA GLU A 858 -55.27 15.00 -20.04
C GLU A 858 -54.75 14.10 -18.91
N ARG A 859 -55.60 13.72 -17.95
CA ARG A 859 -55.24 12.79 -16.87
C ARG A 859 -54.89 11.39 -17.40
N THR A 860 -55.69 10.84 -18.31
CA THR A 860 -55.40 9.54 -18.95
C THR A 860 -54.10 9.57 -19.76
N GLN A 861 -53.82 10.70 -20.43
CA GLN A 861 -52.56 10.88 -21.15
C GLN A 861 -51.35 10.88 -20.20
N ILE A 862 -51.45 11.54 -19.04
CA ILE A 862 -50.42 11.52 -18.00
C ILE A 862 -50.22 10.09 -17.46
N CYS A 863 -51.29 9.34 -17.20
CA CYS A 863 -51.18 7.93 -16.80
C CYS A 863 -50.48 7.08 -17.88
N THR A 864 -50.72 7.35 -19.16
CA THR A 864 -50.04 6.65 -20.26
C THR A 864 -48.53 6.93 -20.25
N GLU A 865 -48.13 8.18 -20.00
CA GLU A 865 -46.71 8.56 -19.87
C GLU A 865 -46.06 7.89 -18.65
N LEU A 866 -46.75 7.87 -17.49
CA LEU A 866 -46.27 7.18 -16.29
C LEU A 866 -46.09 5.67 -16.52
N ARG A 867 -47.04 5.02 -17.21
CA ARG A 867 -46.94 3.59 -17.55
C ARG A 867 -45.71 3.29 -18.40
N TYR A 868 -45.42 4.15 -19.38
CA TYR A 868 -44.23 4.04 -20.20
C TYR A 868 -42.95 4.17 -19.36
N MET A 869 -42.86 5.21 -18.51
CA MET A 869 -41.70 5.42 -17.64
C MET A 869 -41.46 4.24 -16.68
N LEU A 870 -42.53 3.70 -16.09
CA LEU A 870 -42.45 2.52 -15.21
C LEU A 870 -42.00 1.27 -15.96
N THR A 871 -42.43 1.10 -17.21
CA THR A 871 -41.96 0.00 -18.06
C THR A 871 -40.46 0.10 -18.33
N GLU A 872 -39.96 1.32 -18.59
CA GLU A 872 -38.53 1.59 -18.78
C GLU A 872 -37.74 1.35 -17.48
N LEU A 873 -38.24 1.81 -16.32
CA LEU A 873 -37.62 1.53 -15.02
C LEU A 873 -37.53 0.03 -14.75
N ARG A 874 -38.62 -0.68 -15.03
CA ARG A 874 -38.68 -2.14 -14.94
C ARG A 874 -37.83 -2.84 -15.98
N SER A 875 -37.18 -2.16 -16.95
CA SER A 875 -36.19 -2.80 -17.84
C SER A 875 -34.83 -3.01 -17.16
N LEU A 876 -34.55 -2.27 -16.07
CA LEU A 876 -33.34 -2.47 -15.29
C LEU A 876 -33.38 -3.87 -14.66
N ARG A 877 -32.29 -4.60 -14.83
CA ARG A 877 -32.09 -5.95 -14.28
C ARG A 877 -30.79 -5.97 -13.48
N GLN A 878 -30.82 -6.59 -12.31
CA GLN A 878 -29.63 -6.82 -11.50
C GLN A 878 -28.84 -8.02 -12.01
N GLU A 879 -27.51 -8.05 -11.79
CA GLU A 879 -26.70 -9.24 -12.10
C GLU A 879 -26.99 -10.39 -11.09
N PRO A 880 -27.06 -11.66 -11.55
CA PRO A 880 -27.35 -12.81 -10.69
C PRO A 880 -26.42 -12.91 -9.47
N GLY A 881 -26.98 -13.13 -8.28
CA GLY A 881 -26.21 -13.45 -7.06
C GLY A 881 -25.82 -12.28 -6.14
N HIS A 882 -26.35 -11.07 -6.36
CA HIS A 882 -26.21 -9.95 -5.43
C HIS A 882 -27.37 -9.92 -4.42
N GLN A 883 -27.13 -9.44 -3.20
CA GLN A 883 -28.20 -9.22 -2.20
C GLN A 883 -29.20 -8.16 -2.74
N PHE A 884 -30.49 -8.40 -2.53
CA PHE A 884 -31.68 -7.71 -3.03
C PHE A 884 -32.33 -6.79 -1.99
N VAL A 885 -33.29 -5.95 -2.43
CA VAL A 885 -34.19 -5.13 -1.59
C VAL A 885 -33.53 -4.23 -0.55
N VAL A 886 -33.27 -2.98 -0.96
CA VAL A 886 -32.68 -1.94 -0.12
C VAL A 886 -33.78 -0.97 0.32
N PHE A 887 -34.14 -1.01 1.60
CA PHE A 887 -34.94 0.04 2.23
C PHE A 887 -34.00 1.17 2.65
N THR A 888 -34.12 2.35 2.05
CA THR A 888 -33.28 3.50 2.40
C THR A 888 -33.78 4.31 3.58
N ASN A 889 -34.97 4.01 4.13
CA ASN A 889 -35.51 4.79 5.25
C ASN A 889 -35.19 4.13 6.60
N GLY A 890 -34.26 4.74 7.34
CA GLY A 890 -33.67 4.19 8.56
C GLY A 890 -34.52 4.29 9.83
N VAL A 891 -35.81 3.94 9.77
CA VAL A 891 -36.59 3.66 10.98
C VAL A 891 -36.38 2.20 11.35
N LEU A 892 -36.09 1.95 12.64
CA LEU A 892 -35.70 0.64 13.15
C LEU A 892 -36.86 -0.36 13.14
N PRO A 893 -36.55 -1.66 12.97
CA PRO A 893 -35.27 -2.23 12.52
C PRO A 893 -34.96 -1.97 11.04
N ARG A 894 -33.67 -1.93 10.69
CA ARG A 894 -33.18 -1.71 9.32
C ARG A 894 -33.72 -2.79 8.39
N GLY A 895 -34.39 -2.39 7.31
CA GLY A 895 -34.82 -3.28 6.23
C GLY A 895 -33.71 -3.51 5.21
N GLY A 896 -33.28 -4.77 5.07
CA GLY A 896 -32.39 -5.23 4.01
C GLY A 896 -30.90 -4.88 4.18
N PRO A 897 -30.05 -5.30 3.22
CA PRO A 897 -30.41 -6.04 2.00
C PRO A 897 -30.75 -7.52 2.29
N PHE A 898 -31.73 -8.07 1.57
CA PHE A 898 -32.29 -9.43 1.66
C PHE A 898 -31.84 -10.31 0.48
N THR A 899 -31.75 -11.62 0.62
CA THR A 899 -31.27 -12.53 -0.43
C THR A 899 -32.35 -13.06 -1.37
N ASP A 900 -33.62 -12.88 -1.05
CA ASP A 900 -34.77 -13.15 -1.92
C ASP A 900 -36.03 -12.45 -1.41
N VAL A 901 -37.14 -12.57 -2.15
CA VAL A 901 -38.44 -11.99 -1.79
C VAL A 901 -39.02 -12.61 -0.51
N LYS A 902 -38.75 -13.90 -0.27
CA LYS A 902 -39.22 -14.61 0.92
C LYS A 902 -38.59 -14.01 2.19
N GLU A 903 -37.29 -13.77 2.20
CA GLU A 903 -36.58 -13.16 3.33
C GLU A 903 -37.10 -11.75 3.61
N PHE A 904 -37.40 -10.99 2.56
CA PHE A 904 -38.07 -9.69 2.69
C PHE A 904 -39.45 -9.78 3.35
N HIS A 905 -40.29 -10.73 2.93
CA HIS A 905 -41.61 -10.95 3.55
C HIS A 905 -41.52 -11.48 4.99
N ASP A 906 -40.54 -12.33 5.28
CA ASP A 906 -40.27 -12.82 6.63
C ASP A 906 -39.83 -11.66 7.54
N TRP A 907 -39.06 -10.71 7.02
CA TRP A 907 -38.74 -9.47 7.71
C TRP A 907 -39.99 -8.60 7.94
N LEU A 908 -40.86 -8.40 6.94
CA LEU A 908 -42.15 -7.69 7.13
C LEU A 908 -43.00 -8.36 8.22
N SER A 909 -43.07 -9.68 8.24
CA SER A 909 -43.75 -10.45 9.30
C SER A 909 -43.14 -10.21 10.68
N SER A 910 -41.80 -10.22 10.78
CA SER A 910 -41.13 -9.95 12.06
C SER A 910 -41.46 -8.56 12.61
N MET A 911 -41.60 -7.56 11.73
CA MET A 911 -41.94 -6.19 12.11
C MET A 911 -43.31 -6.08 12.78
N VAL A 912 -44.31 -6.85 12.34
CA VAL A 912 -45.68 -6.83 12.92
C VAL A 912 -45.71 -7.45 14.32
N LYS A 913 -44.72 -8.29 14.63
CA LYS A 913 -44.54 -8.99 15.91
C LYS A 913 -43.70 -8.17 16.89
N TRP A 914 -42.90 -7.23 16.40
CA TRP A 914 -41.99 -6.42 17.20
C TRP A 914 -42.73 -5.56 18.23
N GLY A 915 -42.29 -5.58 19.49
CA GLY A 915 -42.92 -4.86 20.61
C GLY A 915 -44.17 -5.54 21.17
N LYS A 916 -44.67 -6.63 20.55
CA LYS A 916 -45.78 -7.44 21.05
C LYS A 916 -45.32 -8.61 21.92
N GLU A 917 -44.01 -8.79 22.13
CA GLU A 917 -43.47 -9.81 23.04
C GLU A 917 -44.00 -9.63 24.47
N ALA A 918 -44.29 -8.38 24.86
CA ALA A 918 -44.88 -8.02 26.16
C ALA A 918 -46.28 -8.63 26.40
N TYR A 919 -47.04 -8.93 25.34
CA TYR A 919 -48.37 -9.53 25.43
C TYR A 919 -48.35 -11.07 25.36
N TRP A 920 -47.18 -11.67 25.05
CA TRP A 920 -46.99 -13.13 24.89
C TRP A 920 -45.77 -13.63 25.70
N PRO A 921 -45.79 -13.50 27.04
CA PRO A 921 -44.64 -13.86 27.87
C PRO A 921 -44.31 -15.36 27.77
N GLY A 922 -43.06 -15.67 27.41
CA GLY A 922 -42.55 -17.04 27.35
C GLY A 922 -42.67 -17.74 25.99
N ILE A 923 -43.16 -17.05 24.96
CA ILE A 923 -43.18 -17.53 23.56
C ILE A 923 -42.05 -16.83 22.78
N ASP A 924 -41.31 -17.59 21.96
CA ASP A 924 -40.33 -17.00 21.05
C ASP A 924 -41.05 -16.09 20.05
N PRO A 925 -40.60 -14.84 19.81
CA PRO A 925 -41.19 -13.95 18.80
C PRO A 925 -41.35 -14.58 17.41
N ALA A 926 -40.50 -15.55 17.05
CA ALA A 926 -40.63 -16.33 15.82
C ALA A 926 -41.92 -17.16 15.77
N ASP A 927 -42.40 -17.66 16.91
CA ASP A 927 -43.58 -18.52 17.06
C ASP A 927 -44.90 -17.74 17.19
N ILE A 928 -44.85 -16.40 17.30
CA ILE A 928 -46.05 -15.58 17.27
C ILE A 928 -46.69 -15.73 15.87
N PRO A 929 -47.94 -16.20 15.76
CA PRO A 929 -48.58 -16.45 14.47
C PRO A 929 -48.84 -15.13 13.72
N ASP A 930 -48.46 -15.11 12.44
CA ASP A 930 -48.80 -14.04 11.51
C ASP A 930 -49.83 -14.57 10.50
N PRO A 931 -51.12 -14.23 10.65
CA PRO A 931 -52.17 -14.73 9.77
C PRO A 931 -52.10 -14.15 8.35
N TYR A 932 -51.31 -13.09 8.12
CA TYR A 932 -51.25 -12.37 6.86
C TYR A 932 -50.04 -12.76 6.01
N ARG A 933 -49.00 -13.38 6.59
CA ARG A 933 -47.76 -13.76 5.88
C ARG A 933 -47.97 -14.63 4.64
N GLN A 934 -48.96 -15.53 4.68
CA GLN A 934 -49.28 -16.40 3.54
C GLN A 934 -49.92 -15.66 2.35
N GLY A 935 -50.43 -14.45 2.57
CA GLY A 935 -50.99 -13.60 1.51
C GLY A 935 -49.94 -12.82 0.70
N LEU A 936 -48.66 -12.86 1.11
CA LEU A 936 -47.56 -12.22 0.38
C LEU A 936 -46.92 -13.21 -0.62
N PRO A 937 -46.74 -12.83 -1.90
CA PRO A 937 -46.28 -13.74 -2.96
C PRO A 937 -44.75 -13.86 -3.00
N ASP A 938 -44.19 -14.93 -2.41
CA ASP A 938 -42.73 -15.17 -2.37
C ASP A 938 -42.08 -15.36 -3.76
N ASP A 939 -42.89 -15.57 -4.80
CA ASP A 939 -42.49 -15.73 -6.20
C ASP A 939 -42.53 -14.44 -7.03
N ALA A 940 -42.80 -13.29 -6.41
CA ALA A 940 -42.84 -11.99 -7.09
C ALA A 940 -41.51 -11.65 -7.80
N GLU A 941 -41.59 -10.97 -8.95
CA GLU A 941 -40.39 -10.51 -9.66
C GLU A 941 -39.75 -9.32 -8.93
N ILE A 942 -38.42 -9.30 -8.82
CA ILE A 942 -37.69 -8.16 -8.26
C ILE A 942 -37.41 -7.16 -9.38
N VAL A 943 -37.97 -5.96 -9.25
CA VAL A 943 -37.83 -4.87 -10.23
C VAL A 943 -37.35 -3.58 -9.56
N PHE A 944 -36.80 -2.66 -10.35
CA PHE A 944 -36.44 -1.34 -9.83
C PHE A 944 -37.69 -0.47 -9.71
N THR A 945 -37.92 0.09 -8.53
CA THR A 945 -39.12 0.88 -8.18
C THR A 945 -38.72 2.25 -7.64
N HIS A 946 -39.61 3.23 -7.83
CA HIS A 946 -39.52 4.53 -7.17
C HIS A 946 -39.90 4.42 -5.68
N ALA A 947 -40.91 3.58 -5.38
CA ALA A 947 -41.41 3.28 -4.03
C ALA A 947 -41.99 4.50 -3.28
N ASP A 948 -42.34 5.57 -3.99
CA ASP A 948 -42.98 6.78 -3.42
C ASP A 948 -43.65 7.64 -4.52
N LEU A 949 -44.36 6.99 -5.45
CA LEU A 949 -44.92 7.62 -6.64
C LEU A 949 -46.25 8.37 -6.35
N HIS A 950 -46.20 9.31 -5.42
CA HIS A 950 -47.33 10.18 -5.06
C HIS A 950 -47.48 11.35 -6.05
N PRO A 951 -48.70 11.90 -6.30
CA PRO A 951 -48.90 13.06 -7.19
C PRO A 951 -48.07 14.31 -6.85
N SER A 952 -47.62 14.47 -5.60
CA SER A 952 -46.70 15.55 -5.20
C SER A 952 -45.28 15.39 -5.77
N ASN A 953 -44.91 14.16 -6.14
CA ASN A 953 -43.59 13.77 -6.64
C ASN A 953 -43.53 13.70 -8.18
N ILE A 954 -44.60 14.11 -8.87
CA ILE A 954 -44.69 14.12 -10.33
C ILE A 954 -44.82 15.59 -10.78
N LEU A 955 -43.84 16.09 -11.53
CA LEU A 955 -43.86 17.44 -12.09
C LEU A 955 -44.43 17.44 -13.51
N ILE A 956 -45.32 18.39 -13.76
CA ILE A 956 -46.05 18.60 -15.01
C ILE A 956 -45.66 19.93 -15.66
N SER A 957 -45.62 19.97 -16.99
CA SER A 957 -45.41 21.20 -17.75
C SER A 957 -46.50 22.24 -17.49
N GLN A 958 -46.10 23.51 -17.33
CA GLN A 958 -47.03 24.62 -17.14
C GLN A 958 -47.82 24.92 -18.42
N GLU A 959 -47.18 24.74 -19.58
CA GLU A 959 -47.79 24.96 -20.89
C GLU A 959 -48.57 23.72 -21.37
N LYS A 960 -49.63 23.97 -22.13
CA LYS A 960 -50.41 22.92 -22.80
C LYS A 960 -49.71 22.45 -24.08
N PRO A 961 -49.73 21.14 -24.41
CA PRO A 961 -50.34 20.06 -23.63
C PRO A 961 -49.52 19.74 -22.37
N HIS A 962 -50.22 19.45 -21.27
CA HIS A 962 -49.59 19.06 -20.01
C HIS A 962 -48.88 17.70 -20.18
N ARG A 963 -47.58 17.66 -19.89
CA ARG A 963 -46.71 16.47 -19.98
C ARG A 963 -45.95 16.25 -18.67
N VAL A 964 -45.58 15.01 -18.39
CA VAL A 964 -44.67 14.69 -17.27
C VAL A 964 -43.27 15.17 -17.63
N ILE A 965 -42.74 16.13 -16.87
CA ILE A 965 -41.41 16.72 -17.12
C ILE A 965 -40.34 16.21 -16.17
N SER A 966 -40.72 15.67 -15.00
CA SER A 966 -39.78 15.04 -14.07
C SER A 966 -40.51 14.26 -12.96
N VAL A 967 -39.97 13.13 -12.56
CA VAL A 967 -40.30 12.43 -11.31
C VAL A 967 -39.24 12.76 -10.28
N ILE A 968 -39.66 13.19 -9.08
CA ILE A 968 -38.78 13.70 -8.02
C ILE A 968 -38.89 12.86 -6.73
N ASP A 969 -37.96 13.08 -5.80
CA ASP A 969 -37.87 12.39 -4.51
C ASP A 969 -37.59 10.88 -4.57
N TRP A 970 -36.49 10.53 -5.25
CA TRP A 970 -35.99 9.17 -5.43
C TRP A 970 -35.37 8.54 -4.17
N GLN A 971 -35.53 9.17 -3.01
CA GLN A 971 -34.86 8.73 -1.78
C GLN A 971 -35.25 7.30 -1.39
N GLN A 972 -36.50 6.88 -1.64
CA GLN A 972 -37.02 5.54 -1.30
C GLN A 972 -36.79 4.50 -2.41
N SER A 973 -36.22 4.91 -3.55
CA SER A 973 -36.05 4.02 -4.69
C SER A 973 -35.11 2.86 -4.42
N GLY A 974 -35.37 1.74 -5.08
CA GLY A 974 -34.61 0.52 -4.88
C GLY A 974 -35.14 -0.65 -5.68
N TRP A 975 -34.63 -1.83 -5.37
CA TRP A 975 -35.12 -3.08 -5.95
C TRP A 975 -36.20 -3.65 -5.05
N TYR A 976 -37.43 -3.80 -5.52
CA TYR A 976 -38.54 -4.30 -4.69
C TYR A 976 -39.32 -5.37 -5.44
N PRO A 977 -40.14 -6.19 -4.75
CA PRO A 977 -41.17 -6.98 -5.42
C PRO A 977 -42.02 -6.09 -6.33
N ASP A 978 -42.36 -6.57 -7.51
CA ASP A 978 -43.11 -5.86 -8.56
C ASP A 978 -44.42 -5.21 -8.08
N TYR A 979 -45.10 -5.85 -7.13
CA TYR A 979 -46.33 -5.38 -6.51
C TYR A 979 -46.14 -4.13 -5.62
N TRP A 980 -44.92 -3.88 -5.14
CA TRP A 980 -44.63 -2.88 -4.12
C TRP A 980 -45.00 -1.45 -4.55
N GLU A 981 -44.73 -1.10 -5.81
CA GLU A 981 -45.05 0.24 -6.34
C GLU A 981 -46.55 0.52 -6.31
N PHE A 982 -47.39 -0.45 -6.70
CA PHE A 982 -48.86 -0.32 -6.64
C PHE A 982 -49.31 -0.13 -5.19
N CYS A 983 -48.94 -1.07 -4.32
CA CYS A 983 -49.35 -1.05 -2.92
C CYS A 983 -48.95 0.25 -2.21
N LYS A 984 -47.75 0.77 -2.50
CA LYS A 984 -47.24 2.00 -1.90
C LYS A 984 -47.91 3.26 -2.48
N ALA A 985 -48.13 3.31 -3.79
CA ALA A 985 -48.85 4.42 -4.44
C ALA A 985 -50.31 4.49 -3.98
N GLU A 986 -50.96 3.34 -3.82
CA GLU A 986 -52.33 3.28 -3.32
C GLU A 986 -52.41 3.68 -1.84
N TYR A 987 -51.53 3.13 -0.99
CA TYR A 987 -51.50 3.41 0.45
C TYR A 987 -51.26 4.89 0.77
N THR A 988 -50.48 5.58 -0.05
CA THR A 988 -50.18 7.01 0.14
C THR A 988 -51.23 7.94 -0.48
N ALA A 989 -52.17 7.41 -1.27
CA ALA A 989 -53.25 8.20 -1.87
C ALA A 989 -54.36 8.50 -0.85
N GLU A 990 -55.10 9.59 -1.07
CA GLU A 990 -56.29 9.90 -0.27
C GLU A 990 -57.36 8.81 -0.44
N TYR A 991 -57.76 8.19 0.68
CA TYR A 991 -58.68 7.06 0.68
C TYR A 991 -60.01 7.43 -0.01
N GLY A 992 -60.33 6.68 -1.05
CA GLY A 992 -61.57 6.82 -1.80
C GLY A 992 -61.56 7.90 -2.87
N ALA A 993 -60.46 8.64 -3.04
CA ALA A 993 -60.30 9.65 -4.07
C ALA A 993 -60.21 9.05 -5.48
N GLU A 994 -60.50 9.87 -6.51
CA GLU A 994 -60.46 9.44 -7.91
C GLU A 994 -59.07 8.96 -8.33
N TRP A 995 -57.99 9.57 -7.80
CA TRP A 995 -56.61 9.16 -8.08
C TRP A 995 -56.37 7.69 -7.74
N GLN A 996 -56.77 7.29 -6.52
CA GLN A 996 -56.65 5.93 -6.03
C GLN A 996 -57.47 4.95 -6.87
N LYS A 997 -58.76 5.22 -7.06
CA LYS A 997 -59.70 4.27 -7.65
C LYS A 997 -59.63 4.17 -9.16
N ASP A 998 -59.50 5.31 -9.83
CA ASP A 998 -59.74 5.39 -11.27
C ASP A 998 -58.44 5.51 -12.08
N TYR A 999 -57.34 6.02 -11.49
CA TYR A 999 -56.13 6.37 -12.25
C TYR A 999 -54.90 5.53 -11.92
N ILE A 1000 -54.63 5.17 -10.65
CA ILE A 1000 -53.53 4.24 -10.31
C ILE A 1000 -53.60 2.94 -11.14
N PRO A 1001 -54.76 2.27 -11.27
CA PRO A 1001 -54.88 1.04 -12.08
C PRO A 1001 -54.62 1.23 -13.59
N GLN A 1002 -54.57 2.47 -14.10
CA GLN A 1002 -54.28 2.71 -15.52
C GLN A 1002 -52.78 2.56 -15.83
N PHE A 1003 -51.90 2.83 -14.86
CA PHE A 1003 -50.45 2.83 -15.06
C PHE A 1003 -49.68 1.82 -14.18
N LEU A 1004 -50.33 1.23 -13.18
CA LEU A 1004 -49.81 0.12 -12.39
C LEU A 1004 -50.85 -1.02 -12.39
N ASP A 1005 -50.38 -2.25 -12.53
CA ASP A 1005 -51.26 -3.42 -12.50
C ASP A 1005 -51.56 -3.82 -11.05
N GLU A 1006 -52.84 -3.98 -10.72
CA GLU A 1006 -53.30 -4.30 -9.36
C GLU A 1006 -52.86 -5.71 -8.92
N PRO A 1007 -52.07 -5.84 -7.83
CA PRO A 1007 -51.59 -7.14 -7.38
C PRO A 1007 -52.60 -7.86 -6.50
N ARG A 1008 -52.48 -9.20 -6.43
CA ARG A 1008 -53.38 -10.02 -5.60
C ARG A 1008 -53.20 -9.83 -4.09
N CYS A 1009 -52.08 -9.21 -3.67
CA CYS A 1009 -51.71 -9.05 -2.28
C CYS A 1009 -52.01 -7.66 -1.69
N VAL A 1010 -52.74 -6.79 -2.40
CA VAL A 1010 -53.08 -5.42 -1.92
C VAL A 1010 -53.70 -5.45 -0.54
N GLU A 1011 -54.78 -6.24 -0.35
CA GLU A 1011 -55.47 -6.34 0.94
C GLU A 1011 -54.54 -6.83 2.06
N THR A 1012 -53.66 -7.78 1.73
CA THR A 1012 -52.66 -8.30 2.67
C THR A 1012 -51.66 -7.22 3.04
N PHE A 1013 -51.14 -6.48 2.06
CA PHE A 1013 -50.21 -5.38 2.28
C PHE A 1013 -50.82 -4.27 3.14
N GLU A 1014 -52.08 -3.90 2.92
CA GLU A 1014 -52.76 -2.89 3.74
C GLU A 1014 -52.81 -3.29 5.23
N LEU A 1015 -53.04 -4.58 5.51
CA LEU A 1015 -53.08 -5.11 6.88
C LEU A 1015 -51.72 -5.00 7.56
N TYR A 1016 -50.64 -5.27 6.82
CA TYR A 1016 -49.27 -5.02 7.27
C TYR A 1016 -49.02 -3.54 7.54
N ALA A 1017 -49.38 -2.66 6.61
CA ALA A 1017 -49.20 -1.22 6.73
C ALA A 1017 -49.93 -0.65 7.96
N LYS A 1018 -51.19 -1.05 8.20
CA LYS A 1018 -51.98 -0.68 9.40
C LYS A 1018 -51.34 -1.17 10.70
N CYS A 1019 -50.70 -2.34 10.70
CA CYS A 1019 -50.02 -2.89 11.89
C CYS A 1019 -48.77 -2.11 12.31
N TYR A 1020 -48.14 -1.35 11.40
CA TYR A 1020 -46.96 -0.53 11.68
C TYR A 1020 -47.29 0.83 12.33
N GLY A 1021 -48.55 1.09 12.66
CA GLY A 1021 -48.95 2.30 13.39
C GLY A 1021 -48.94 3.58 12.55
N TYR A 1022 -49.19 3.46 11.26
CA TYR A 1022 -49.40 4.59 10.34
C TYR A 1022 -50.89 4.80 10.04
#